data_AF-A0A1E9BN95-F1
#
_entry.id   AF-A0A1E9BN95-F1
#
_cell.length_a   1.000
_cell.length_b   1.000
_cell.length_c   1.000
_cell.angle_alpha   90.00
_cell.angle_beta   90.00
_cell.angle_gamma   90.00
#
_symmetry.space_group_name_H-M   'P 1'
#
loop_
_entity.id
_entity.type
_entity.pdbx_description
1 polymer ?
#
loop_
_entity_poly.entity_id
_entity_poly.type
_entity_poly.pdbx_seq_one_letter_code
_entity_poly.pdbx_strand_id
1 'polypeptide(L)'
;MGLPYYAHTKSFRNDSIIFQEVRTDYDDRYLPVRKTNFFNGNITSQELCEYNDRLQLTKQEQCSYESTNWLSKEFVYSLDGHLLRDSTSMGLFTDYVYDPETGFLQSSTDHKGRATRYVYDDWGNLVGTHNPDGSVKQTSAAWSKEGEPGLYVITTVETGKPVSKTYYDFLQREIRISQIRFDGQEMKTDKVYNTKTGLLEKESLPTTGNVPLRWNDYTYDKFGRRTSIHYASGKVDSCAYGALTDTVIENGIRRIRKYDVMGLMTQTTDAAGSIVYYYRPDGQPVLAVAPGDVQTRFYYDKYGRRIAIKDPSAGIRRTAYDDAGNICKETDADGREITTEYDCYGRLTKQTTLDLTTVYTYDDTENVLLSAVSNNGSALLNTYDEYGRLKIQREEAPDGKWLQKTYAYTDDGMPDSVSYTSQNGTLATEQLIYRNGFLTEVRLADGTIVYRHDEENPQGQLTKLTSGGMQRSYTFNDWGLPVKRSITRADGSVLFDYSYHFNASNGNLESRIDTKRNLAENFGYDALNRLTSYGGKIVEYDNLGNIRQKGNAGELMYTNPNHPYAVTGLTPLAESPVKSHLDIVYTAAERPSIITHGIQKAVLTYNANHDRIRMQYSDNSRNLLTRYYLGDNYELDVDSTGVHERLYLGGGYYDASAVLMKKGDTSLVYFIHRDYLGSVLQIADAQGNIVEENNFDAWGCRRNPSTLKAYAIGAAPKLLLGRGYTGHEHLEMFGVINMNARLYDPVLGRFLTPDPYVQILDFTQAFNRYSYCMNSPLCYVDENGEFFFSIFLGPVGAILDGICWGAVIGAGASAVTYSVSTLISGQPWNSGNFWKSVGVGAVGGAIGGGFGAVGSLSALGTFGNSVGYNMLSGVANTAATNAIFGNDMNWSDIYSVIGGSAIGIVIPTFKGVNGGKLANSLAEIGYNSMRGTATGLTSGVVNAIAYKDPDRIWQDAVGGAISGVSRSIAMDVIFGAPYKVEKSYGAEGLYRGGGLSTLLMKGGGITLGRNMYVNSRNDEEGTRFHENYHIQQQNQMGWANFYGRTIQEYSQYGFFDPMDNVYTTKGTLEYKADEYRNRMMKIPWGSSYYK
;
A
#
# COMPACT_ATOMS: atom_id res chain seq x y z
N MET A 1 3.41 10.73 42.69
CA MET A 1 3.76 9.85 41.57
C MET A 1 2.48 9.56 40.77
N GLY A 2 2.15 10.43 39.80
CA GLY A 2 0.86 10.44 39.09
C GLY A 2 0.81 9.46 37.92
N LEU A 3 1.02 8.16 38.18
CA LEU A 3 0.84 7.14 37.15
C LEU A 3 -0.66 7.00 36.81
N PRO A 4 -1.04 7.02 35.52
CA PRO A 4 -2.43 6.92 35.14
C PRO A 4 -2.93 5.47 35.32
N TYR A 5 -3.48 5.17 36.49
CA TYR A 5 -4.24 3.93 36.73
C TYR A 5 -5.46 3.81 35.79
N TYR A 6 -5.94 4.97 35.33
CA TYR A 6 -7.18 5.12 34.60
C TYR A 6 -7.04 6.25 33.58
N ALA A 7 -7.29 5.95 32.31
CA ALA A 7 -7.48 6.95 31.26
C ALA A 7 -8.88 6.78 30.67
N HIS A 8 -9.59 7.88 30.47
CA HIS A 8 -10.95 7.86 29.94
C HIS A 8 -11.16 9.00 28.96
N THR A 9 -11.68 8.63 27.80
CA THR A 9 -12.02 9.55 26.72
C THR A 9 -13.53 9.50 26.52
N LYS A 10 -14.16 10.66 26.65
CA LYS A 10 -15.57 10.87 26.34
C LYS A 10 -15.67 11.69 25.07
N SER A 11 -16.17 11.09 24.01
CA SER A 11 -16.41 11.77 22.74
C SER A 11 -17.90 12.04 22.58
N PHE A 12 -18.23 13.26 22.16
CA PHE A 12 -19.61 13.69 21.91
C PHE A 12 -19.72 14.28 20.51
N ARG A 13 -20.82 13.95 19.84
CA ARG A 13 -21.17 14.54 18.54
C ARG A 13 -22.68 14.53 18.40
N ASN A 14 -23.25 15.71 18.18
CA ASN A 14 -24.69 15.92 18.30
C ASN A 14 -25.19 15.35 19.65
N ASP A 15 -26.25 14.55 19.64
CA ASP A 15 -26.83 13.94 20.85
C ASP A 15 -26.21 12.58 21.22
N SER A 16 -25.18 12.11 20.50
CA SER A 16 -24.53 10.82 20.75
C SER A 16 -23.25 10.96 21.57
N ILE A 17 -23.00 9.98 22.44
CA ILE A 17 -21.82 9.92 23.32
C ILE A 17 -21.18 8.54 23.20
N ILE A 18 -19.85 8.51 23.13
CA ILE A 18 -19.04 7.28 23.18
C ILE A 18 -18.01 7.41 24.30
N PHE A 19 -17.79 6.31 24.99
CA PHE A 19 -16.83 6.19 26.08
C PHE A 19 -15.74 5.20 25.70
N GLN A 20 -14.48 5.62 25.85
CA GLN A 20 -13.32 4.74 25.76
C GLN A 20 -12.55 4.84 27.06
N GLU A 21 -12.06 3.70 27.54
CA GLU A 21 -11.40 3.63 28.84
C GLU A 21 -10.23 2.65 28.79
N VAL A 22 -9.15 3.01 29.47
CA VAL A 22 -7.97 2.16 29.66
C VAL A 22 -7.68 2.09 31.15
N ARG A 23 -7.70 0.87 31.70
CA ARG A 23 -7.27 0.58 33.08
C ARG A 23 -5.91 -0.08 33.05
N THR A 24 -4.99 0.40 33.88
CA THR A 24 -3.65 -0.19 34.01
C THR A 24 -3.37 -0.52 35.47
N ASP A 25 -3.11 -1.79 35.74
CA ASP A 25 -2.65 -2.27 37.05
C ASP A 25 -1.13 -2.33 37.03
N TYR A 26 -0.51 -1.94 38.14
CA TYR A 26 0.93 -1.91 38.32
C TYR A 26 1.35 -2.83 39.47
N ASP A 27 2.53 -3.45 39.35
CA ASP A 27 3.16 -4.13 40.49
C ASP A 27 3.79 -3.14 41.49
N ASP A 28 4.35 -3.69 42.56
CA ASP A 28 5.08 -3.01 43.65
C ASP A 28 6.26 -2.17 43.13
N ARG A 29 6.73 -2.45 41.91
CA ARG A 29 7.86 -1.80 41.22
C ARG A 29 7.39 -0.77 40.20
N TYR A 30 6.08 -0.49 40.13
CA TYR A 30 5.43 0.41 39.19
C TYR A 30 5.57 0.00 37.72
N LEU A 31 5.67 -1.30 37.44
CA LEU A 31 5.62 -1.86 36.09
C LEU A 31 4.18 -2.26 35.74
N PRO A 32 3.70 -1.97 34.51
CA PRO A 32 2.34 -2.31 34.12
C PRO A 32 2.21 -3.83 33.97
N VAL A 33 1.46 -4.48 34.86
CA VAL A 33 1.26 -5.94 34.84
C VAL A 33 -0.05 -6.34 34.17
N ARG A 34 -1.01 -5.43 34.10
CA ARG A 34 -2.26 -5.63 33.37
C ARG A 34 -2.71 -4.33 32.73
N LYS A 35 -3.11 -4.41 31.46
CA LYS A 35 -3.78 -3.32 30.76
C LYS A 35 -5.10 -3.84 30.18
N THR A 36 -6.20 -3.17 30.49
CA THR A 36 -7.54 -3.53 29.99
C THR A 36 -8.14 -2.34 29.27
N ASN A 37 -8.51 -2.52 28.00
CA ASN A 37 -9.21 -1.50 27.22
C ASN A 37 -10.72 -1.79 27.21
N PHE A 38 -11.51 -0.72 27.22
CA PHE A 38 -12.95 -0.79 27.13
C PHE A 38 -13.51 0.17 26.07
N PHE A 39 -14.61 -0.25 25.46
CA PHE A 39 -15.45 0.58 24.59
C PHE A 39 -16.89 0.52 25.09
N ASN A 40 -17.48 1.68 25.41
CA ASN A 40 -18.79 1.82 26.04
C ASN A 40 -19.00 0.87 27.25
N GLY A 41 -17.94 0.71 28.05
CA GLY A 41 -17.95 -0.15 29.25
C GLY A 41 -17.73 -1.64 28.98
N ASN A 42 -17.61 -2.07 27.73
CA ASN A 42 -17.33 -3.47 27.38
C ASN A 42 -15.83 -3.68 27.16
N ILE A 43 -15.28 -4.79 27.66
CA ILE A 43 -13.86 -5.13 27.44
C ILE A 43 -13.65 -5.44 25.97
N THR A 44 -12.65 -4.81 25.40
CA THR A 44 -12.27 -5.02 24.02
C THR A 44 -10.92 -5.69 23.90
N SER A 45 -10.06 -5.57 24.91
CA SER A 45 -8.85 -6.38 25.05
C SER A 45 -8.25 -6.33 26.44
N GLN A 46 -7.39 -7.32 26.69
CA GLN A 46 -6.56 -7.40 27.87
C GLN A 46 -5.13 -7.79 27.48
N GLU A 47 -4.18 -7.24 28.22
CA GLU A 47 -2.76 -7.54 28.12
C GLU A 47 -2.22 -7.79 29.52
N LEU A 48 -1.43 -8.84 29.70
CA LEU A 48 -0.72 -9.19 30.93
C LEU A 48 0.78 -9.21 30.65
N CYS A 49 1.56 -8.68 31.57
CA CYS A 49 3.02 -8.58 31.44
C CYS A 49 3.70 -9.08 32.72
N GLU A 50 4.73 -9.91 32.54
CA GLU A 50 5.60 -10.36 33.62
C GLU A 50 7.01 -9.81 33.43
N TYR A 51 7.69 -9.50 34.53
CA TYR A 51 9.02 -8.91 34.51
C TYR A 51 9.95 -9.58 35.51
N ASN A 52 11.21 -9.82 35.10
CA ASN A 52 12.25 -10.31 35.99
C ASN A 52 12.67 -9.26 37.04
N ASP A 53 13.55 -9.65 37.97
CA ASP A 53 14.07 -8.76 39.03
C ASP A 53 14.82 -7.53 38.51
N ARG A 54 15.23 -7.56 37.24
CA ARG A 54 15.90 -6.44 36.53
C ARG A 54 14.93 -5.59 35.70
N LEU A 55 13.62 -5.73 35.93
CA LEU A 55 12.56 -4.94 35.30
C LEU A 55 12.43 -5.17 33.79
N GLN A 56 12.91 -6.29 33.27
CA GLN A 56 12.81 -6.66 31.85
C GLN A 56 11.60 -7.57 31.63
N LEU A 57 10.85 -7.33 30.55
CA LEU A 57 9.64 -8.07 30.20
C LEU A 57 9.99 -9.51 29.83
N THR A 58 9.62 -10.51 30.63
CA THR A 58 9.92 -11.93 30.37
C THR A 58 8.77 -12.66 29.70
N LYS A 59 7.54 -12.19 29.90
CA LYS A 59 6.34 -12.79 29.32
C LYS A 59 5.31 -11.71 29.03
N GLN A 60 4.63 -11.84 27.89
CA GLN A 60 3.52 -10.98 27.51
C GLN A 60 2.37 -11.86 27.02
N GLU A 61 1.19 -11.70 27.62
CA GLU A 61 -0.02 -12.40 27.22
C GLU A 61 -1.09 -11.42 26.77
N GLN A 62 -1.85 -11.78 25.73
CA GLN A 62 -2.91 -10.93 25.22
C GLN A 62 -4.16 -11.75 24.87
N CYS A 63 -5.34 -11.19 25.15
CA CYS A 63 -6.62 -11.65 24.60
C CYS A 63 -7.47 -10.46 24.15
N SER A 64 -8.42 -10.74 23.24
CA SER A 64 -9.34 -9.73 22.68
C SER A 64 -10.78 -10.07 23.04
N TYR A 65 -11.59 -9.05 23.26
CA TYR A 65 -13.04 -9.11 23.51
C TYR A 65 -13.45 -10.13 24.58
N GLU A 66 -14.25 -11.13 24.18
CA GLU A 66 -14.83 -12.16 25.04
C GLU A 66 -14.01 -13.47 24.97
N SER A 67 -12.89 -13.48 24.23
CA SER A 67 -12.05 -14.67 24.03
C SER A 67 -11.39 -15.14 25.33
N THR A 68 -11.45 -16.45 25.55
CA THR A 68 -10.73 -17.13 26.64
C THR A 68 -9.33 -17.59 26.23
N ASN A 69 -8.96 -17.47 24.95
CA ASN A 69 -7.65 -17.87 24.43
C ASN A 69 -6.64 -16.74 24.62
N TRP A 70 -5.66 -16.96 25.49
CA TRP A 70 -4.56 -16.03 25.72
C TRP A 70 -3.36 -16.40 24.83
N LEU A 71 -2.90 -15.43 24.05
CA LEU A 71 -1.71 -15.57 23.21
C LEU A 71 -0.49 -15.11 23.99
N SER A 72 0.49 -15.99 24.18
CA SER A 72 1.66 -15.75 25.04
C SER A 72 2.96 -15.66 24.24
N LYS A 73 3.78 -14.65 24.54
CA LYS A 73 5.16 -14.50 24.05
C LYS A 73 6.12 -14.50 25.22
N GLU A 74 7.28 -15.12 25.02
CA GLU A 74 8.34 -15.19 26.02
C GLU A 74 9.61 -14.48 25.53
N PHE A 75 10.36 -13.95 26.47
CA PHE A 75 11.60 -13.21 26.22
C PHE A 75 12.67 -13.63 27.22
N VAL A 76 13.86 -13.95 26.72
CA VAL A 76 15.03 -14.34 27.51
C VAL A 76 16.14 -13.34 27.28
N TYR A 77 16.77 -12.88 28.37
CA TYR A 77 17.84 -11.88 28.32
C TYR A 77 19.15 -12.41 28.89
N SER A 78 20.26 -11.82 28.46
CA SER A 78 21.58 -12.05 29.03
C SER A 78 21.73 -11.37 30.38
N LEU A 79 22.83 -11.68 31.09
CA LEU A 79 23.21 -10.96 32.30
C LEU A 79 23.50 -9.47 32.06
N ASP A 80 23.81 -9.06 30.83
CA ASP A 80 24.05 -7.67 30.46
C ASP A 80 22.81 -7.01 29.84
N GLY A 81 21.69 -7.74 29.81
CA GLY A 81 20.38 -7.25 29.40
C GLY A 81 20.09 -7.26 27.91
N HIS A 82 20.91 -7.94 27.11
CA HIS A 82 20.64 -8.18 25.69
C HIS A 82 19.56 -9.27 25.52
N LEU A 83 18.64 -9.11 24.57
CA LEU A 83 17.59 -10.09 24.28
C LEU A 83 18.23 -11.31 23.60
N LEU A 84 18.37 -12.43 24.29
CA LEU A 84 18.97 -13.66 23.75
C LEU A 84 17.97 -14.51 22.96
N ARG A 85 16.70 -14.47 23.33
CA ARG A 85 15.64 -15.21 22.64
C ARG A 85 14.29 -14.50 22.80
N ASP A 86 13.48 -14.50 21.75
CA ASP A 86 12.05 -14.22 21.84
C ASP A 86 11.22 -15.35 21.21
N SER A 87 9.94 -15.44 21.59
CA SER A 87 8.98 -16.37 20.98
C SER A 87 7.79 -15.65 20.35
N THR A 88 7.22 -16.28 19.33
CA THR A 88 5.89 -15.96 18.81
C THR A 88 4.83 -16.57 19.71
N SER A 89 3.56 -16.17 19.50
CA SER A 89 2.42 -16.75 20.22
C SER A 89 2.20 -18.25 19.95
N MET A 90 2.82 -18.79 18.91
CA MET A 90 2.80 -20.22 18.57
C MET A 90 3.95 -21.00 19.22
N GLY A 91 4.81 -20.34 20.02
CA GLY A 91 5.99 -20.94 20.62
C GLY A 91 7.20 -21.07 19.69
N LEU A 92 7.13 -20.53 18.47
CA LEU A 92 8.28 -20.45 17.56
C LEU A 92 9.24 -19.40 18.07
N PHE A 93 10.54 -19.69 18.12
CA PHE A 93 11.53 -18.79 18.72
C PHE A 93 12.55 -18.26 17.71
N THR A 94 13.17 -17.14 18.07
CA THR A 94 14.38 -16.61 17.41
C THR A 94 15.45 -16.43 18.46
N ASP A 95 16.64 -16.97 18.21
CA ASP A 95 17.84 -16.77 18.99
C ASP A 95 18.66 -15.61 18.46
N TYR A 96 19.31 -14.88 19.37
CA TYR A 96 20.14 -13.73 19.06
C TYR A 96 21.53 -13.87 19.66
N VAL A 97 22.54 -13.61 18.84
CA VAL A 97 23.95 -13.60 19.25
C VAL A 97 24.49 -12.19 19.10
N TYR A 98 25.08 -11.67 20.16
CA TYR A 98 25.69 -10.35 20.21
C TYR A 98 27.20 -10.48 20.35
N ASP A 99 27.89 -9.50 19.78
CA ASP A 99 29.31 -9.31 20.00
C ASP A 99 29.55 -8.90 21.46
N PRO A 100 30.41 -9.60 22.21
CA PRO A 100 30.61 -9.34 23.64
C PRO A 100 31.36 -8.04 23.92
N GLU A 101 32.10 -7.48 22.95
CA GLU A 101 32.88 -6.25 23.15
C GLU A 101 32.09 -5.01 22.76
N THR A 102 31.37 -5.06 21.63
CA THR A 102 30.63 -3.93 21.06
C THR A 102 29.14 -3.93 21.40
N GLY A 103 28.56 -5.08 21.75
CA GLY A 103 27.14 -5.25 22.00
C GLY A 103 26.27 -5.20 20.73
N PHE A 104 26.87 -5.24 19.53
CA PHE A 104 26.15 -5.30 18.27
C PHE A 104 25.60 -6.70 17.99
N LEU A 105 24.44 -6.79 17.34
CA LEU A 105 23.79 -8.05 17.04
C LEU A 105 24.53 -8.74 15.88
N GLN A 106 25.30 -9.79 16.12
CA GLN A 106 26.05 -10.50 15.07
C GLN A 106 25.17 -11.39 14.20
N SER A 107 24.20 -12.09 14.82
CA SER A 107 23.28 -12.96 14.08
C SER A 107 21.97 -13.16 14.80
N SER A 108 20.93 -13.42 14.01
CA SER A 108 19.67 -14.00 14.48
C SER A 108 19.50 -15.40 13.86
N THR A 109 18.93 -16.33 14.60
CA THR A 109 18.70 -17.71 14.14
C THR A 109 17.28 -18.11 14.50
N ASP A 110 16.48 -18.46 13.51
CA ASP A 110 15.12 -18.91 13.79
C ASP A 110 15.08 -20.34 14.35
N HIS A 111 13.90 -20.77 14.80
CA HIS A 111 13.66 -22.09 15.37
C HIS A 111 14.02 -23.28 14.45
N LYS A 112 14.26 -23.09 13.15
CA LYS A 112 14.73 -24.14 12.22
C LYS A 112 16.25 -24.12 12.02
N GLY A 113 16.97 -23.26 12.73
CA GLY A 113 18.42 -23.11 12.62
C GLY A 113 18.86 -22.23 11.45
N ARG A 114 17.95 -21.51 10.79
CA ARG A 114 18.29 -20.62 9.67
C ARG A 114 18.84 -19.32 10.23
N ALA A 115 20.08 -18.98 9.88
CA ALA A 115 20.79 -17.86 10.48
C ALA A 115 20.94 -16.66 9.53
N THR A 116 20.47 -15.49 9.96
CA THR A 116 20.78 -14.19 9.32
C THR A 116 21.95 -13.55 10.05
N ARG A 117 22.96 -13.09 9.32
CA ARG A 117 24.15 -12.43 9.89
C ARG A 117 24.19 -10.95 9.56
N TYR A 118 24.68 -10.15 10.49
CA TYR A 118 24.74 -8.70 10.37
C TYR A 118 26.20 -8.23 10.45
N VAL A 119 26.53 -7.23 9.63
CA VAL A 119 27.85 -6.63 9.56
C VAL A 119 27.73 -5.14 9.85
N TYR A 120 28.58 -4.64 10.74
CA TYR A 120 28.61 -3.24 11.14
C TYR A 120 29.94 -2.60 10.74
N ASP A 121 29.92 -1.30 10.49
CA ASP A 121 31.14 -0.51 10.40
C ASP A 121 31.68 -0.14 11.80
N ASP A 122 32.86 0.48 11.84
CA ASP A 122 33.51 0.92 13.08
C ASP A 122 32.68 1.95 13.88
N TRP A 123 31.66 2.55 13.26
CA TRP A 123 30.76 3.52 13.89
C TRP A 123 29.45 2.89 14.37
N GLY A 124 29.29 1.58 14.18
CA GLY A 124 28.11 0.81 14.59
C GLY A 124 26.92 0.93 13.64
N ASN A 125 27.11 1.43 12.42
CA ASN A 125 26.06 1.42 11.41
C ASN A 125 25.95 0.03 10.80
N LEU A 126 24.72 -0.45 10.58
CA LEU A 126 24.48 -1.70 9.87
C LEU A 126 24.81 -1.51 8.39
N VAL A 127 25.87 -2.16 7.91
CA VAL A 127 26.37 -2.06 6.52
C VAL A 127 26.18 -3.36 5.73
N GLY A 128 25.86 -4.47 6.38
CA GLY A 128 25.64 -5.75 5.72
C GLY A 128 24.59 -6.62 6.41
N THR A 129 23.79 -7.31 5.62
CA THR A 129 22.87 -8.36 6.06
C THR A 129 23.01 -9.55 5.12
N HIS A 130 23.35 -10.71 5.66
CA HIS A 130 23.48 -11.96 4.92
C HIS A 130 22.35 -12.90 5.36
N ASN A 131 21.46 -13.23 4.44
CA ASN A 131 20.31 -14.07 4.71
C ASN A 131 20.65 -15.57 4.56
N PRO A 132 19.83 -16.45 5.16
CA PRO A 132 20.05 -17.90 5.08
C PRO A 132 20.02 -18.46 3.66
N ASP A 133 19.25 -17.83 2.76
CA ASP A 133 19.03 -18.26 1.38
C ASP A 133 20.14 -17.81 0.41
N GLY A 134 21.25 -17.28 0.94
CA GLY A 134 22.38 -16.77 0.16
C GLY A 134 22.23 -15.31 -0.27
N SER A 135 21.05 -14.70 -0.13
CA SER A 135 20.86 -13.31 -0.51
C SER A 135 21.58 -12.35 0.44
N VAL A 136 22.12 -11.26 -0.11
CA VAL A 136 22.93 -10.29 0.65
C VAL A 136 22.42 -8.89 0.37
N LYS A 137 22.33 -8.08 1.43
CA LYS A 137 22.14 -6.63 1.35
C LYS A 137 23.34 -5.91 1.94
N GLN A 138 23.91 -4.98 1.19
CA GLN A 138 25.02 -4.16 1.63
C GLN A 138 24.70 -2.69 1.42
N THR A 139 25.13 -1.87 2.37
CA THR A 139 24.99 -0.42 2.35
C THR A 139 26.33 0.21 2.68
N SER A 140 26.74 1.20 1.91
CA SER A 140 27.94 1.98 2.17
C SER A 140 27.66 3.47 2.08
N ALA A 141 28.29 4.24 2.96
CA ALA A 141 28.24 5.69 2.96
C ALA A 141 29.60 6.25 2.51
N ALA A 142 29.58 7.27 1.66
CA ALA A 142 30.78 7.98 1.23
C ALA A 142 30.49 9.48 1.08
N TRP A 143 31.49 10.33 1.31
CA TRP A 143 31.39 11.74 0.94
C TRP A 143 31.21 11.87 -0.58
N SER A 144 30.36 12.80 -1.01
CA SER A 144 30.14 13.07 -2.43
C SER A 144 31.45 13.52 -3.07
N LYS A 145 31.78 12.97 -4.25
CA LYS A 145 32.97 13.35 -5.03
C LYS A 145 32.79 14.73 -5.67
N GLU A 146 33.88 15.31 -6.14
CA GLU A 146 33.82 16.54 -6.94
C GLU A 146 32.90 16.34 -8.16
N GLY A 147 31.88 17.20 -8.29
CA GLY A 147 30.86 17.11 -9.34
C GLY A 147 29.61 16.27 -8.99
N GLU A 148 29.62 15.51 -7.89
CA GLU A 148 28.41 14.85 -7.36
C GLU A 148 27.57 15.82 -6.53
N PRO A 149 26.23 15.66 -6.49
CA PRO A 149 25.39 16.52 -5.68
C PRO A 149 25.53 16.17 -4.20
N GLY A 150 25.29 17.17 -3.35
CA GLY A 150 25.14 16.96 -1.91
C GLY A 150 26.44 16.77 -1.17
N LEU A 151 26.28 16.40 0.09
CA LEU A 151 27.38 16.23 1.02
C LEU A 151 27.89 14.79 1.02
N TYR A 152 26.97 13.82 1.06
CA TYR A 152 27.31 12.40 1.08
C TYR A 152 26.30 11.57 0.30
N VAL A 153 26.71 10.36 -0.07
CA VAL A 153 25.92 9.38 -0.80
C VAL A 153 25.86 8.07 -0.04
N ILE A 154 24.67 7.47 0.00
CA ILE A 154 24.45 6.10 0.48
C ILE A 154 24.24 5.21 -0.75
N THR A 155 25.09 4.20 -0.94
CA THR A 155 24.94 3.19 -1.98
C THR A 155 24.37 1.91 -1.37
N THR A 156 23.32 1.36 -1.98
CA THR A 156 22.75 0.07 -1.59
C THR A 156 22.89 -0.94 -2.72
N VAL A 157 23.48 -2.09 -2.40
CA VAL A 157 23.60 -3.26 -3.26
C VAL A 157 22.86 -4.40 -2.60
N GLU A 158 21.91 -5.00 -3.29
CA GLU A 158 21.13 -6.11 -2.75
C GLU A 158 20.95 -7.17 -3.82
N THR A 159 21.10 -8.45 -3.46
CA THR A 159 20.92 -9.56 -4.39
C THR A 159 19.57 -9.44 -5.09
N GLY A 160 19.60 -9.54 -6.42
CA GLY A 160 18.39 -9.43 -7.23
C GLY A 160 17.81 -8.03 -7.40
N LYS A 161 18.43 -7.00 -6.83
CA LYS A 161 17.99 -5.62 -7.00
C LYS A 161 19.05 -4.81 -7.72
N PRO A 162 18.62 -3.83 -8.54
CA PRO A 162 19.55 -2.88 -9.11
C PRO A 162 20.23 -2.04 -8.03
N VAL A 163 21.50 -1.73 -8.26
CA VAL A 163 22.28 -0.84 -7.40
C VAL A 163 21.59 0.52 -7.36
N SER A 164 21.37 1.03 -6.15
CA SER A 164 20.75 2.33 -5.93
C SER A 164 21.67 3.24 -5.12
N LYS A 165 21.59 4.54 -5.38
CA LYS A 165 22.29 5.55 -4.60
C LYS A 165 21.33 6.65 -4.18
N THR A 166 21.48 7.12 -2.95
CA THR A 166 20.74 8.27 -2.43
C THR A 166 21.72 9.31 -1.93
N TYR A 167 21.63 10.51 -2.49
CA TYR A 167 22.48 11.65 -2.16
C TYR A 167 21.75 12.56 -1.18
N TYR A 168 22.47 12.97 -0.15
CA TYR A 168 21.96 13.79 0.94
C TYR A 168 22.72 15.11 1.05
N ASP A 169 22.01 16.16 1.43
CA ASP A 169 22.64 17.40 1.86
C ASP A 169 23.05 17.37 3.35
N PHE A 170 23.60 18.48 3.83
CA PHE A 170 24.03 18.62 5.23
C PHE A 170 22.87 18.61 6.25
N LEU A 171 21.62 18.76 5.79
CA LEU A 171 20.40 18.65 6.60
C LEU A 171 19.79 17.24 6.52
N GLN A 172 20.49 16.28 5.92
CA GLN A 172 20.04 14.90 5.70
C GLN A 172 18.78 14.80 4.84
N ARG A 173 18.57 15.76 3.92
CA ARG A 173 17.48 15.73 2.95
C ARG A 173 17.95 15.04 1.68
N GLU A 174 17.12 14.18 1.12
CA GLU A 174 17.38 13.53 -0.17
C GLU A 174 17.33 14.56 -1.29
N ILE A 175 18.42 14.74 -2.00
CA ILE A 175 18.52 15.70 -3.11
C ILE A 175 18.70 15.05 -4.48
N ARG A 176 19.12 13.77 -4.51
CA ARG A 176 19.15 12.95 -5.71
C ARG A 176 18.98 11.49 -5.33
N ILE A 177 18.21 10.78 -6.12
CA ILE A 177 18.18 9.32 -6.09
C ILE A 177 18.61 8.82 -7.47
N SER A 178 19.44 7.79 -7.51
CA SER A 178 19.84 7.14 -8.74
C SER A 178 19.78 5.63 -8.65
N GLN A 179 19.69 4.99 -9.81
CA GLN A 179 19.67 3.54 -9.96
C GLN A 179 20.37 3.14 -11.24
N ILE A 180 21.19 2.09 -11.16
CA ILE A 180 21.80 1.47 -12.32
C ILE A 180 20.75 0.63 -13.03
N ARG A 181 20.49 0.95 -14.30
CA ARG A 181 19.52 0.28 -15.16
C ARG A 181 20.09 -1.02 -15.73
N PHE A 182 19.25 -1.79 -16.42
CA PHE A 182 19.62 -3.09 -16.98
C PHE A 182 20.77 -3.00 -18.01
N ASP A 183 20.92 -1.85 -18.67
CA ASP A 183 21.98 -1.53 -19.64
C ASP A 183 23.27 -0.98 -18.99
N GLY A 184 23.27 -0.80 -17.66
CA GLY A 184 24.38 -0.25 -16.89
C GLY A 184 24.41 1.27 -16.80
N GLN A 185 23.48 1.98 -17.45
CA GLN A 185 23.36 3.44 -17.31
C GLN A 185 22.76 3.81 -15.96
N GLU A 186 23.19 4.95 -15.42
CA GLU A 186 22.63 5.49 -14.18
C GLU A 186 21.47 6.43 -14.49
N MET A 187 20.26 6.03 -14.10
CA MET A 187 19.07 6.88 -14.15
C MET A 187 18.90 7.60 -12.83
N LYS A 188 18.63 8.90 -12.86
CA LYS A 188 18.53 9.75 -11.67
C LYS A 188 17.33 10.67 -11.67
N THR A 189 16.92 11.04 -10.46
CA THR A 189 15.86 12.00 -10.16
C THR A 189 16.40 12.99 -9.13
N ASP A 190 16.26 14.28 -9.42
CA ASP A 190 16.80 15.36 -8.59
C ASP A 190 15.69 16.08 -7.84
N LYS A 191 16.01 16.54 -6.62
CA LYS A 191 15.13 17.32 -5.75
C LYS A 191 15.82 18.63 -5.37
N VAL A 192 15.09 19.73 -5.50
CA VAL A 192 15.55 21.08 -5.14
C VAL A 192 14.70 21.62 -4.00
N TYR A 193 15.34 22.05 -2.91
CA TYR A 193 14.67 22.58 -1.73
C TYR A 193 14.93 24.07 -1.57
N ASN A 194 13.92 24.78 -1.08
CA ASN A 194 14.06 26.17 -0.68
C ASN A 194 15.05 26.26 0.50
N THR A 195 16.06 27.12 0.37
CA THR A 195 17.12 27.27 1.38
C THR A 195 16.66 27.97 2.65
N LYS A 196 15.54 28.70 2.63
CA LYS A 196 14.97 29.41 3.78
C LYS A 196 13.93 28.58 4.53
N THR A 197 13.02 27.94 3.81
CA THR A 197 11.89 27.21 4.42
C THR A 197 12.16 25.72 4.57
N GLY A 198 13.11 25.17 3.81
CA GLY A 198 13.41 23.75 3.78
C GLY A 198 12.45 22.89 2.94
N LEU A 199 11.41 23.49 2.35
CA LEU A 199 10.38 22.79 1.56
C LEU A 199 10.88 22.44 0.15
N LEU A 200 10.40 21.33 -0.41
CA LEU A 200 10.74 20.87 -1.76
C LEU A 200 10.12 21.81 -2.81
N GLU A 201 10.93 22.53 -3.59
CA GLU A 201 10.44 23.43 -4.64
C GLU A 201 10.25 22.72 -5.97
N LYS A 202 11.16 21.82 -6.35
CA LYS A 202 11.09 21.12 -7.64
C LYS A 202 11.62 19.71 -7.54
N GLU A 203 11.05 18.81 -8.33
CA GLU A 203 11.53 17.44 -8.54
C GLU A 203 11.61 17.16 -10.03
N SER A 204 12.73 16.60 -10.50
CA SER A 204 12.91 16.35 -11.92
C SER A 204 12.13 15.13 -12.39
N LEU A 205 11.87 15.03 -13.70
CA LEU A 205 11.57 13.72 -14.27
C LEU A 205 12.83 12.84 -14.27
N PRO A 206 12.71 11.50 -14.24
CA PRO A 206 13.85 10.60 -14.34
C PRO A 206 14.65 10.87 -15.62
N THR A 207 15.96 10.81 -15.54
CA THR A 207 16.84 10.99 -16.69
C THR A 207 18.14 10.22 -16.56
N THR A 208 18.69 9.74 -17.66
CA THR A 208 20.09 9.28 -17.76
C THR A 208 21.05 10.41 -18.19
N GLY A 209 20.53 11.58 -18.57
CA GLY A 209 21.33 12.73 -18.99
C GLY A 209 22.05 13.41 -17.83
N ASN A 210 23.06 14.24 -18.12
CA ASN A 210 23.84 14.92 -17.07
C ASN A 210 23.03 15.95 -16.27
N VAL A 211 22.11 16.66 -16.93
CA VAL A 211 21.28 17.72 -16.34
C VAL A 211 19.80 17.41 -16.61
N PRO A 212 18.93 17.40 -15.59
CA PRO A 212 17.50 17.21 -15.82
C PRO A 212 16.87 18.41 -16.53
N LEU A 213 16.17 18.14 -17.63
CA LEU A 213 15.53 19.17 -18.47
C LEU A 213 14.08 19.48 -18.07
N ARG A 214 13.46 18.61 -17.26
CA ARG A 214 12.03 18.63 -16.98
C ARG A 214 11.79 18.48 -15.49
N TRP A 215 10.89 19.30 -14.97
CA TRP A 215 10.67 19.45 -13.54
C TRP A 215 9.18 19.57 -13.25
N ASN A 216 8.79 18.98 -12.13
CA ASN A 216 7.53 19.25 -11.46
C ASN A 216 7.82 20.30 -10.37
N ASP A 217 7.10 21.42 -10.41
CA ASP A 217 7.23 22.51 -9.47
C ASP A 217 6.15 22.42 -8.39
N TYR A 218 6.55 22.68 -7.14
CA TYR A 218 5.69 22.62 -5.98
C TYR A 218 5.57 24.01 -5.36
N THR A 219 4.34 24.40 -5.04
CA THR A 219 4.07 25.65 -4.32
C THR A 219 3.40 25.36 -2.99
N TYR A 220 3.61 26.27 -2.03
CA TYR A 220 3.12 26.12 -0.67
C TYR A 220 2.52 27.41 -0.15
N ASP A 221 1.59 27.30 0.80
CA ASP A 221 1.15 28.46 1.58
C ASP A 221 2.13 28.78 2.72
N LYS A 222 1.81 29.83 3.50
CA LYS A 222 2.64 30.28 4.63
C LYS A 222 2.78 29.26 5.77
N PHE A 223 1.98 28.20 5.78
CA PHE A 223 2.02 27.13 6.76
C PHE A 223 2.72 25.87 6.21
N GLY A 224 3.26 25.93 4.99
CA GLY A 224 3.99 24.82 4.39
C GLY A 224 3.10 23.71 3.83
N ARG A 225 1.80 23.95 3.59
CA ARG A 225 0.96 22.98 2.83
C ARG A 225 1.13 23.22 1.36
N ARG A 226 1.20 22.13 0.60
CA ARG A 226 1.29 22.16 -0.85
C ARG A 226 -0.01 22.67 -1.46
N THR A 227 0.04 23.81 -2.14
CA THR A 227 -1.09 24.47 -2.80
C THR A 227 -1.23 24.12 -4.27
N SER A 228 -0.13 23.77 -4.95
CA SER A 228 -0.15 23.39 -6.36
C SER A 228 1.04 22.52 -6.70
N ILE A 229 0.84 21.63 -7.67
CA ILE A 229 1.88 20.97 -8.43
C ILE A 229 1.72 21.40 -9.89
N HIS A 230 2.73 22.08 -10.42
CA HIS A 230 2.84 22.37 -11.84
C HIS A 230 3.74 21.32 -12.46
N TYR A 231 3.16 20.42 -13.22
CA TYR A 231 3.92 19.33 -13.78
C TYR A 231 4.61 19.73 -15.06
N ALA A 232 5.67 19.00 -15.39
CA ALA A 232 6.43 19.22 -16.62
C ALA A 232 5.55 19.21 -17.88
N SER A 233 4.43 18.46 -17.89
CA SER A 233 3.50 18.41 -19.02
C SER A 233 2.63 19.65 -19.22
N GLY A 234 2.63 20.59 -18.27
CA GLY A 234 1.70 21.72 -18.22
C GLY A 234 0.42 21.44 -17.42
N LYS A 235 0.15 20.19 -17.00
CA LYS A 235 -0.92 19.88 -16.05
C LYS A 235 -0.70 20.64 -14.75
N VAL A 236 -1.79 21.01 -14.10
CA VAL A 236 -1.77 21.63 -12.78
C VAL A 236 -2.79 20.93 -11.88
N ASP A 237 -2.30 20.30 -10.82
CA ASP A 237 -3.15 19.88 -9.71
C ASP A 237 -3.00 20.88 -8.57
N SER A 238 -4.10 21.29 -7.95
CA SER A 238 -4.07 22.33 -6.93
C SER A 238 -5.03 22.08 -5.79
N CYS A 239 -4.71 22.64 -4.63
CA CYS A 239 -5.54 22.64 -3.44
C CYS A 239 -5.50 24.04 -2.80
N ALA A 240 -6.65 24.67 -2.70
CA ALA A 240 -6.83 25.89 -1.92
C ALA A 240 -7.43 25.53 -0.55
N TYR A 241 -6.68 25.80 0.51
CA TYR A 241 -7.07 25.46 1.88
C TYR A 241 -7.73 26.64 2.60
N GLY A 242 -8.96 26.42 3.07
CA GLY A 242 -9.66 27.27 4.03
C GLY A 242 -9.52 26.74 5.45
N ALA A 243 -10.29 27.30 6.39
CA ALA A 243 -10.29 26.84 7.78
C ALA A 243 -10.93 25.45 7.94
N LEU A 244 -12.07 25.23 7.27
CA LEU A 244 -12.85 23.99 7.29
C LEU A 244 -13.35 23.60 5.89
N THR A 245 -12.72 24.14 4.85
CA THR A 245 -13.12 23.91 3.46
C THR A 245 -11.88 23.90 2.59
N ASP A 246 -11.76 22.91 1.73
CA ASP A 246 -10.71 22.88 0.71
C ASP A 246 -11.34 22.82 -0.68
N THR A 247 -10.72 23.50 -1.65
CA THR A 247 -11.04 23.32 -3.08
C THR A 247 -9.90 22.61 -3.76
N VAL A 248 -10.15 21.40 -4.25
CA VAL A 248 -9.19 20.56 -4.96
C VAL A 248 -9.50 20.59 -6.45
N ILE A 249 -8.47 20.71 -7.27
CA ILE A 249 -8.54 20.49 -8.71
C ILE A 249 -7.52 19.39 -9.01
N GLU A 250 -8.01 18.24 -9.45
CA GLU A 250 -7.18 17.09 -9.83
C GLU A 250 -7.66 16.54 -11.17
N ASN A 251 -6.75 16.34 -12.12
CA ASN A 251 -7.08 15.90 -13.49
C ASN A 251 -8.13 16.80 -14.18
N GLY A 252 -8.12 18.10 -13.86
CA GLY A 252 -9.10 19.08 -14.33
C GLY A 252 -10.48 19.01 -13.63
N ILE A 253 -10.71 18.04 -12.74
CA ILE A 253 -11.95 17.90 -11.98
C ILE A 253 -11.86 18.72 -10.70
N ARG A 254 -12.81 19.65 -10.53
CA ARG A 254 -12.91 20.49 -9.33
C ARG A 254 -13.83 19.85 -8.29
N ARG A 255 -13.32 19.65 -7.08
CA ARG A 255 -14.06 19.21 -5.88
C ARG A 255 -13.95 20.24 -4.76
N ILE A 256 -15.05 20.50 -4.05
CA ILE A 256 -15.05 21.28 -2.81
C ILE A 256 -15.33 20.32 -1.66
N ARG A 257 -14.44 20.24 -0.69
CA ARG A 257 -14.60 19.42 0.51
C ARG A 257 -14.82 20.31 1.72
N LYS A 258 -15.75 19.95 2.59
CA LYS A 258 -16.00 20.61 3.87
C LYS A 258 -15.76 19.64 5.00
N TYR A 259 -15.18 20.17 6.07
CA TYR A 259 -14.84 19.40 7.26
C TYR A 259 -15.52 19.99 8.49
N ASP A 260 -15.62 19.20 9.53
CA ASP A 260 -15.92 19.73 10.85
C ASP A 260 -14.62 20.07 11.63
N VAL A 261 -14.80 20.57 12.85
CA VAL A 261 -13.70 20.97 13.74
C VAL A 261 -12.78 19.82 14.16
N MET A 262 -13.20 18.56 13.97
CA MET A 262 -12.40 17.36 14.23
C MET A 262 -11.65 16.88 12.97
N GLY A 263 -11.80 17.57 11.84
CA GLY A 263 -11.14 17.23 10.58
C GLY A 263 -11.85 16.16 9.76
N LEU A 264 -13.10 15.80 10.09
CA LEU A 264 -13.87 14.78 9.38
C LEU A 264 -14.66 15.41 8.22
N MET A 265 -14.63 14.77 7.05
CA MET A 265 -15.23 15.32 5.82
C MET A 265 -16.76 15.21 5.86
N THR A 266 -17.45 16.30 6.18
CA THR A 266 -18.92 16.32 6.27
C THR A 266 -19.62 16.48 4.93
N GLN A 267 -18.93 17.03 3.92
CA GLN A 267 -19.49 17.20 2.58
C GLN A 267 -18.39 17.23 1.52
N THR A 268 -18.65 16.66 0.35
CA THR A 268 -17.91 16.94 -0.89
C THR A 268 -18.89 17.41 -1.98
N THR A 269 -18.42 18.22 -2.92
CA THR A 269 -19.19 18.70 -4.06
C THR A 269 -18.35 18.69 -5.33
N ASP A 270 -18.83 18.04 -6.38
CA ASP A 270 -18.30 18.10 -7.75
C ASP A 270 -19.37 18.62 -8.73
N ALA A 271 -19.13 18.53 -10.04
CA ALA A 271 -20.05 19.03 -11.05
C ALA A 271 -21.39 18.26 -11.14
N ALA A 272 -21.46 17.02 -10.64
CA ALA A 272 -22.69 16.24 -10.63
C ALA A 272 -23.56 16.50 -9.39
N GLY A 273 -22.96 16.95 -8.28
CA GLY A 273 -23.70 17.29 -7.06
C GLY A 273 -22.85 17.18 -5.80
N SER A 274 -23.53 17.02 -4.66
CA SER A 274 -22.88 16.89 -3.36
C SER A 274 -23.11 15.52 -2.72
N ILE A 275 -22.12 15.06 -1.98
CA ILE A 275 -22.24 13.94 -1.04
C ILE A 275 -22.13 14.52 0.38
N VAL A 276 -23.02 14.14 1.28
CA VAL A 276 -23.03 14.58 2.69
C VAL A 276 -22.82 13.39 3.61
N TYR A 277 -21.93 13.54 4.59
CA TYR A 277 -21.56 12.51 5.55
C TYR A 277 -21.99 12.89 6.97
N TYR A 278 -22.54 11.92 7.68
CA TYR A 278 -22.89 12.00 9.09
C TYR A 278 -22.12 10.93 9.85
N TYR A 279 -21.64 11.28 11.03
CA TYR A 279 -20.71 10.47 11.79
C TYR A 279 -21.11 10.30 13.25
N ARG A 280 -20.62 9.23 13.84
CA ARG A 280 -20.62 8.96 15.29
C ARG A 280 -19.53 9.80 15.99
N PRO A 281 -19.57 9.88 17.32
CA PRO A 281 -18.54 10.57 18.10
C PRO A 281 -17.12 9.99 17.99
N ASP A 282 -16.98 8.72 17.60
CA ASP A 282 -15.70 8.04 17.37
C ASP A 282 -15.19 8.20 15.92
N GLY A 283 -15.88 8.99 15.10
CA GLY A 283 -15.48 9.30 13.73
C GLY A 283 -15.97 8.31 12.66
N GLN A 284 -16.64 7.24 13.05
CA GLN A 284 -17.22 6.27 12.10
C GLN A 284 -18.53 6.82 11.48
N PRO A 285 -18.81 6.68 10.17
CA PRO A 285 -20.03 7.26 9.61
C PRO A 285 -21.28 6.46 9.97
N VAL A 286 -22.43 7.13 9.94
CA VAL A 286 -23.75 6.52 10.13
C VAL A 286 -24.56 6.60 8.84
N LEU A 287 -24.33 7.64 8.04
CA LEU A 287 -25.09 7.94 6.84
C LEU A 287 -24.21 8.69 5.83
N ALA A 288 -24.24 8.24 4.59
CA ALA A 288 -23.78 9.00 3.43
C ALA A 288 -25.00 9.29 2.52
N VAL A 289 -25.15 10.54 2.09
CA VAL A 289 -26.23 10.97 1.19
C VAL A 289 -25.61 11.49 -0.10
N ALA A 290 -25.74 10.73 -1.18
CA ALA A 290 -25.27 11.07 -2.52
C ALA A 290 -26.34 11.88 -3.30
N PRO A 291 -26.01 12.45 -4.48
CA PRO A 291 -26.98 13.17 -5.30
C PRO A 291 -28.25 12.35 -5.55
N GLY A 292 -29.40 13.03 -5.62
CA GLY A 292 -30.71 12.36 -5.76
C GLY A 292 -31.28 11.79 -4.46
N ASP A 293 -30.77 12.21 -3.29
CA ASP A 293 -31.14 11.70 -1.95
C ASP A 293 -30.92 10.18 -1.81
N VAL A 294 -29.86 9.69 -2.46
CA VAL A 294 -29.47 8.28 -2.41
C VAL A 294 -28.66 8.03 -1.15
N GLN A 295 -29.17 7.17 -0.26
CA GLN A 295 -28.64 7.03 1.10
C GLN A 295 -27.99 5.67 1.34
N THR A 296 -26.76 5.68 1.85
CA THR A 296 -26.10 4.49 2.43
C THR A 296 -25.99 4.63 3.94
N ARG A 297 -26.38 3.60 4.69
CA ARG A 297 -26.41 3.59 6.17
C ARG A 297 -25.51 2.52 6.77
N PHE A 298 -24.90 2.83 7.91
CA PHE A 298 -23.98 1.96 8.64
C PHE A 298 -24.48 1.72 10.06
N TYR A 299 -24.29 0.49 10.56
CA TYR A 299 -24.75 0.06 11.88
C TYR A 299 -23.62 -0.61 12.64
N TYR A 300 -23.55 -0.39 13.95
CA TYR A 300 -22.44 -0.83 14.80
C TYR A 300 -22.94 -1.55 16.06
N ASP A 301 -22.11 -2.43 16.62
CA ASP A 301 -22.37 -3.11 17.89
C ASP A 301 -21.90 -2.31 19.12
N LYS A 302 -22.05 -2.92 20.30
CA LYS A 302 -21.63 -2.36 21.60
C LYS A 302 -20.12 -2.12 21.72
N TYR A 303 -19.31 -2.72 20.84
CA TYR A 303 -17.86 -2.61 20.76
C TYR A 303 -17.40 -1.58 19.71
N GLY A 304 -18.33 -1.01 18.95
CA GLY A 304 -18.01 -0.07 17.87
C GLY A 304 -17.60 -0.74 16.57
N ARG A 305 -17.79 -2.06 16.43
CA ARG A 305 -17.58 -2.80 15.18
C ARG A 305 -18.80 -2.71 14.27
N ARG A 306 -18.66 -2.65 12.94
CA ARG A 306 -19.81 -2.56 12.02
C ARG A 306 -20.47 -3.93 11.86
N ILE A 307 -21.80 -3.96 12.02
CA ILE A 307 -22.61 -5.19 11.94
C ILE A 307 -23.58 -5.17 10.76
N ALA A 308 -23.76 -4.02 10.10
CA ALA A 308 -24.49 -3.94 8.85
C ALA A 308 -24.15 -2.69 8.03
N ILE A 309 -24.30 -2.83 6.72
CA ILE A 309 -24.37 -1.73 5.75
C ILE A 309 -25.64 -1.88 4.92
N LYS A 310 -26.43 -0.81 4.81
CA LYS A 310 -27.59 -0.75 3.90
C LYS A 310 -27.25 0.18 2.76
N ASP A 311 -27.05 -0.39 1.58
CA ASP A 311 -26.68 0.27 0.35
C ASP A 311 -27.82 0.16 -0.69
N PRO A 312 -28.13 1.23 -1.45
CA PRO A 312 -29.21 1.21 -2.43
C PRO A 312 -28.89 0.40 -3.70
N SER A 313 -27.61 0.12 -3.98
CA SER A 313 -27.20 -0.74 -5.08
C SER A 313 -27.15 -2.21 -4.67
N ALA A 314 -26.57 -2.51 -3.51
CA ALA A 314 -26.27 -3.88 -3.06
C ALA A 314 -27.22 -4.43 -1.98
N GLY A 315 -28.18 -3.64 -1.49
CA GLY A 315 -29.09 -4.04 -0.42
C GLY A 315 -28.45 -3.98 0.97
N ILE A 316 -28.96 -4.79 1.92
CA ILE A 316 -28.42 -4.84 3.29
C ILE A 316 -27.48 -6.02 3.46
N ARG A 317 -26.23 -5.75 3.82
CA ARG A 317 -25.26 -6.76 4.25
C ARG A 317 -25.11 -6.74 5.76
N ARG A 318 -24.85 -7.90 6.35
CA ARG A 318 -24.67 -8.07 7.79
C ARG A 318 -23.38 -8.81 8.08
N THR A 319 -22.73 -8.42 9.17
CA THR A 319 -21.48 -9.01 9.66
C THR A 319 -21.66 -9.44 11.11
N ALA A 320 -21.15 -10.60 11.47
CA ALA A 320 -21.05 -11.08 12.84
C ALA A 320 -19.61 -11.50 13.16
N TYR A 321 -19.27 -11.42 14.44
CA TYR A 321 -17.92 -11.66 14.93
C TYR A 321 -17.91 -12.76 15.99
N ASP A 322 -16.82 -13.53 16.04
CA ASP A 322 -16.56 -14.45 17.13
C ASP A 322 -16.09 -13.74 18.41
N ASP A 323 -15.84 -14.52 19.46
CA ASP A 323 -15.42 -14.02 20.78
C ASP A 323 -14.04 -13.37 20.75
N ALA A 324 -13.18 -13.70 19.78
CA ALA A 324 -11.87 -13.06 19.57
C ALA A 324 -11.96 -11.83 18.65
N GLY A 325 -13.13 -11.60 18.05
CA GLY A 325 -13.45 -10.48 17.19
C GLY A 325 -13.30 -10.73 15.70
N ASN A 326 -12.95 -11.95 15.29
CA ASN A 326 -12.82 -12.29 13.87
C ASN A 326 -14.20 -12.35 13.21
N ILE A 327 -14.28 -12.02 11.92
CA ILE A 327 -15.54 -12.10 11.16
C ILE A 327 -15.89 -13.58 10.99
N CYS A 328 -16.83 -14.08 11.79
CA CYS A 328 -17.24 -15.48 11.74
C CYS A 328 -18.41 -15.71 10.78
N LYS A 329 -19.12 -14.66 10.39
CA LYS A 329 -20.25 -14.75 9.46
C LYS A 329 -20.54 -13.44 8.73
N GLU A 330 -20.78 -13.54 7.44
CA GLU A 330 -21.32 -12.47 6.60
C GLU A 330 -22.62 -12.94 5.94
N THR A 331 -23.56 -12.02 5.75
CA THR A 331 -24.86 -12.31 5.11
C THR A 331 -25.18 -11.21 4.10
N ASP A 332 -25.43 -11.59 2.85
CA ASP A 332 -25.81 -10.66 1.78
C ASP A 332 -27.29 -10.25 1.85
N ALA A 333 -27.72 -9.39 0.93
CA ALA A 333 -29.10 -8.89 0.89
C ALA A 333 -30.15 -9.95 0.52
N ASP A 334 -29.73 -11.04 -0.13
CA ASP A 334 -30.58 -12.18 -0.52
C ASP A 334 -30.60 -13.28 0.56
N GLY A 335 -29.85 -13.10 1.65
CA GLY A 335 -29.75 -14.06 2.75
C GLY A 335 -28.73 -15.20 2.52
N ARG A 336 -27.83 -15.07 1.53
CA ARG A 336 -26.71 -16.01 1.37
C ARG A 336 -25.68 -15.73 2.45
N GLU A 337 -25.09 -16.79 2.98
CA GLU A 337 -24.17 -16.71 4.12
C GLU A 337 -22.78 -17.24 3.76
N ILE A 338 -21.76 -16.55 4.26
CA ILE A 338 -20.38 -17.02 4.36
C ILE A 338 -20.10 -17.17 5.84
N THR A 339 -19.66 -18.33 6.28
CA THR A 339 -19.27 -18.60 7.67
C THR A 339 -17.82 -19.02 7.73
N THR A 340 -17.12 -18.55 8.75
CA THR A 340 -15.67 -18.62 8.83
C THR A 340 -15.26 -19.04 10.23
N GLU A 341 -14.37 -20.02 10.32
CA GLU A 341 -13.82 -20.56 11.56
C GLU A 341 -12.32 -20.30 11.62
N TYR A 342 -11.84 -19.88 12.79
CA TYR A 342 -10.43 -19.54 13.03
C TYR A 342 -9.85 -20.42 14.13
N ASP A 343 -8.54 -20.63 14.10
CA ASP A 343 -7.84 -21.19 15.27
C ASP A 343 -7.55 -20.10 16.31
N CYS A 344 -6.96 -20.50 17.44
CA CYS A 344 -6.61 -19.59 18.52
C CYS A 344 -5.61 -18.49 18.11
N TYR A 345 -4.87 -18.66 17.01
CA TYR A 345 -3.90 -17.71 16.47
C TYR A 345 -4.52 -16.75 15.44
N GLY A 346 -5.82 -16.86 15.16
CA GLY A 346 -6.52 -16.03 14.18
C GLY A 346 -6.33 -16.49 12.73
N ARG A 347 -5.82 -17.71 12.50
CA ARG A 347 -5.67 -18.27 11.15
C ARG A 347 -6.97 -18.92 10.71
N LEU A 348 -7.35 -18.68 9.45
CA LEU A 348 -8.56 -19.24 8.84
C LEU A 348 -8.43 -20.76 8.75
N THR A 349 -9.24 -21.54 9.47
CA THR A 349 -9.18 -23.01 9.42
C THR A 349 -10.27 -23.62 8.55
N LYS A 350 -11.42 -22.96 8.45
CA LYS A 350 -12.53 -23.43 7.62
C LYS A 350 -13.42 -22.27 7.17
N GLN A 351 -13.87 -22.34 5.92
CA GLN A 351 -14.88 -21.45 5.38
C GLN A 351 -16.01 -22.28 4.79
N THR A 352 -17.25 -21.91 5.10
CA THR A 352 -18.46 -22.60 4.61
C THR A 352 -19.42 -21.57 4.01
N THR A 353 -19.79 -21.78 2.75
CA THR A 353 -20.83 -21.06 2.03
C THR A 353 -21.94 -22.04 1.61
N LEU A 354 -23.02 -21.53 1.01
CA LEU A 354 -24.07 -22.38 0.42
C LEU A 354 -23.52 -23.30 -0.70
N ASP A 355 -22.52 -22.81 -1.43
CA ASP A 355 -21.97 -23.43 -2.63
C ASP A 355 -20.65 -24.17 -2.42
N LEU A 356 -19.91 -23.89 -1.33
CA LEU A 356 -18.55 -24.39 -1.13
C LEU A 356 -18.20 -24.54 0.36
N THR A 357 -17.50 -25.61 0.73
CA THR A 357 -16.85 -25.73 2.03
C THR A 357 -15.37 -26.00 1.83
N THR A 358 -14.52 -25.16 2.41
CA THR A 358 -13.06 -25.26 2.31
C THR A 358 -12.45 -25.42 3.69
N VAL A 359 -11.50 -26.35 3.80
CA VAL A 359 -10.65 -26.55 4.97
C VAL A 359 -9.23 -26.11 4.64
N TYR A 360 -8.63 -25.35 5.53
CA TYR A 360 -7.27 -24.82 5.42
C TYR A 360 -6.37 -25.53 6.42
N THR A 361 -5.14 -25.84 6.00
CA THR A 361 -4.14 -26.50 6.83
C THR A 361 -2.84 -25.74 6.73
N TYR A 362 -2.24 -25.44 7.88
CA TYR A 362 -0.99 -24.71 8.00
C TYR A 362 0.12 -25.61 8.52
N ASP A 363 1.34 -25.23 8.20
CA ASP A 363 2.52 -25.72 8.91
C ASP A 363 2.66 -24.92 10.20
N ASP A 364 2.41 -25.58 11.34
CA ASP A 364 2.56 -24.95 12.66
C ASP A 364 4.01 -24.65 13.03
N THR A 365 4.98 -25.19 12.28
CA THR A 365 6.40 -24.83 12.44
C THR A 365 6.74 -23.53 11.73
N GLU A 366 6.15 -23.22 10.57
CA GLU A 366 6.53 -22.02 9.80
C GLU A 366 5.45 -20.95 9.67
N ASN A 367 4.25 -21.22 10.17
CA ASN A 367 3.07 -20.36 9.99
C ASN A 367 2.78 -20.08 8.50
N VAL A 368 2.90 -21.11 7.66
CA VAL A 368 2.65 -21.04 6.21
C VAL A 368 1.51 -21.97 5.81
N LEU A 369 0.76 -21.62 4.75
CA LEU A 369 -0.36 -22.42 4.27
C LEU A 369 0.13 -23.64 3.48
N LEU A 370 -0.17 -24.85 3.97
CA LEU A 370 0.12 -26.09 3.26
C LEU A 370 -0.96 -26.45 2.26
N SER A 371 -2.22 -26.29 2.64
CA SER A 371 -3.33 -26.63 1.75
C SER A 371 -4.60 -25.85 2.02
N ALA A 372 -5.38 -25.59 0.97
CA ALA A 372 -6.79 -25.23 1.05
C ALA A 372 -7.57 -26.23 0.18
N VAL A 373 -8.40 -27.06 0.81
CA VAL A 373 -9.12 -28.17 0.13
C VAL A 373 -10.61 -27.96 0.25
N SER A 374 -11.30 -27.95 -0.88
CA SER A 374 -12.73 -27.72 -0.96
C SER A 374 -13.52 -29.00 -1.26
N ASN A 375 -14.74 -29.08 -0.74
CA ASN A 375 -15.64 -30.23 -0.90
C ASN A 375 -16.14 -30.48 -2.34
N ASN A 376 -15.94 -29.51 -3.24
CA ASN A 376 -16.23 -29.67 -4.67
C ASN A 376 -15.10 -30.38 -5.45
N GLY A 377 -13.99 -30.72 -4.77
CA GLY A 377 -12.81 -31.37 -5.37
C GLY A 377 -11.72 -30.41 -5.84
N SER A 378 -11.86 -29.09 -5.62
CA SER A 378 -10.76 -28.14 -5.86
C SER A 378 -9.79 -28.08 -4.68
N ALA A 379 -8.51 -27.86 -4.96
CA ALA A 379 -7.51 -27.70 -3.92
C ALA A 379 -6.37 -26.79 -4.35
N LEU A 380 -5.76 -26.09 -3.39
CA LEU A 380 -4.45 -25.48 -3.51
C LEU A 380 -3.51 -26.21 -2.56
N LEU A 381 -2.38 -26.69 -3.07
CA LEU A 381 -1.38 -27.45 -2.32
C LEU A 381 -0.01 -26.79 -2.49
N ASN A 382 0.64 -26.47 -1.38
CA ASN A 382 1.95 -25.84 -1.36
C ASN A 382 2.99 -26.75 -0.68
N THR A 383 4.22 -26.69 -1.16
CA THR A 383 5.39 -27.17 -0.43
C THR A 383 6.47 -26.11 -0.45
N TYR A 384 7.26 -26.07 0.61
CA TYR A 384 8.33 -25.09 0.79
C TYR A 384 9.68 -25.79 0.80
N ASP A 385 10.73 -25.07 0.42
CA ASP A 385 12.11 -25.51 0.57
C ASP A 385 12.60 -25.30 2.02
N GLU A 386 13.86 -25.65 2.27
CA GLU A 386 14.48 -25.51 3.59
C GLU A 386 14.60 -24.06 4.08
N TYR A 387 14.44 -23.07 3.19
CA TYR A 387 14.49 -21.64 3.50
C TYR A 387 13.09 -21.02 3.64
N GLY A 388 12.03 -21.83 3.59
CA GLY A 388 10.65 -21.36 3.68
C GLY A 388 10.14 -20.74 2.38
N ARG A 389 10.85 -20.94 1.26
CA ARG A 389 10.44 -20.45 -0.05
C ARG A 389 9.56 -21.47 -0.75
N LEU A 390 8.52 -21.05 -1.45
CA LEU A 390 7.63 -21.96 -2.17
C LEU A 390 8.41 -22.75 -3.24
N LYS A 391 8.34 -24.07 -3.17
CA LYS A 391 9.03 -25.02 -4.04
C LYS A 391 8.08 -25.64 -5.06
N ILE A 392 6.89 -26.00 -4.60
CA ILE A 392 5.80 -26.52 -5.45
C ILE A 392 4.51 -25.82 -5.06
N GLN A 393 3.79 -25.35 -6.06
CA GLN A 393 2.39 -24.96 -5.94
C GLN A 393 1.58 -25.81 -6.91
N ARG A 394 0.56 -26.48 -6.42
CA ARG A 394 -0.36 -27.26 -7.25
C ARG A 394 -1.78 -26.81 -7.00
N GLU A 395 -2.45 -26.41 -8.07
CA GLU A 395 -3.86 -26.11 -8.06
C GLU A 395 -4.63 -27.23 -8.76
N GLU A 396 -5.67 -27.71 -8.08
CA GLU A 396 -6.55 -28.77 -8.55
C GLU A 396 -7.95 -28.21 -8.76
N ALA A 397 -8.57 -28.63 -9.87
CA ALA A 397 -9.97 -28.46 -10.16
C ALA A 397 -10.69 -29.82 -10.07
N PRO A 398 -12.04 -29.83 -10.09
CA PRO A 398 -12.80 -31.06 -10.23
C PRO A 398 -12.38 -31.88 -11.46
N ASP A 399 -12.87 -33.11 -11.55
CA ASP A 399 -12.66 -34.02 -12.70
C ASP A 399 -11.18 -34.42 -12.93
N GLY A 400 -10.34 -34.31 -11.88
CA GLY A 400 -8.94 -34.72 -11.89
C GLY A 400 -8.02 -33.83 -12.73
N LYS A 401 -8.39 -32.56 -12.94
CA LYS A 401 -7.57 -31.58 -13.67
C LYS A 401 -6.75 -30.75 -12.71
N TRP A 402 -5.49 -30.49 -13.05
CA TRP A 402 -4.57 -29.75 -12.19
C TRP A 402 -3.44 -29.11 -12.98
N LEU A 403 -2.87 -28.05 -12.38
CA LEU A 403 -1.62 -27.43 -12.81
C LEU A 403 -0.67 -27.40 -11.62
N GLN A 404 0.56 -27.85 -11.85
CA GLN A 404 1.65 -27.74 -10.89
C GLN A 404 2.73 -26.82 -11.42
N LYS A 405 3.14 -25.87 -10.58
CA LYS A 405 4.29 -25.00 -10.76
C LYS A 405 5.40 -25.47 -9.83
N THR A 406 6.58 -25.69 -10.40
CA THR A 406 7.78 -26.07 -9.65
C THR A 406 8.80 -24.96 -9.79
N TYR A 407 9.24 -24.41 -8.67
CA TYR A 407 10.16 -23.28 -8.60
C TYR A 407 11.57 -23.77 -8.30
N ALA A 408 12.54 -23.24 -9.04
CA ALA A 408 13.95 -23.39 -8.77
C ALA A 408 14.56 -22.03 -8.43
N TYR A 409 15.59 -22.06 -7.58
CA TYR A 409 16.32 -20.87 -7.15
C TYR A 409 17.81 -21.08 -7.37
N THR A 410 18.52 -19.99 -7.63
CA THR A 410 19.97 -19.95 -7.64
C THR A 410 20.54 -20.02 -6.22
N ASP A 411 21.85 -20.24 -6.10
CA ASP A 411 22.57 -20.31 -4.82
C ASP A 411 22.53 -18.99 -4.01
N ASP A 412 22.32 -17.85 -4.67
CA ASP A 412 22.14 -16.52 -4.07
C ASP A 412 20.66 -16.18 -3.80
N GLY A 413 19.77 -17.15 -4.01
CA GLY A 413 18.37 -17.08 -3.61
C GLY A 413 17.41 -16.45 -4.63
N MET A 414 17.87 -16.24 -5.85
CA MET A 414 17.06 -15.67 -6.93
C MET A 414 16.21 -16.73 -7.62
N PRO A 415 14.97 -16.42 -8.04
CA PRO A 415 14.19 -17.33 -8.87
C PRO A 415 14.91 -17.61 -10.20
N ASP A 416 15.24 -18.87 -10.45
CA ASP A 416 15.99 -19.33 -11.63
C ASP A 416 15.06 -19.80 -12.75
N SER A 417 14.09 -20.65 -12.39
CA SER A 417 13.13 -21.18 -13.37
C SER A 417 11.80 -21.57 -12.74
N VAL A 418 10.78 -21.62 -13.61
CA VAL A 418 9.44 -22.11 -13.26
C VAL A 418 9.05 -23.19 -14.27
N SER A 419 8.77 -24.40 -13.77
CA SER A 419 8.32 -25.52 -14.59
C SER A 419 6.83 -25.78 -14.39
N TYR A 420 6.10 -25.92 -15.49
CA TYR A 420 4.65 -26.13 -15.52
C TYR A 420 4.35 -27.55 -15.99
N THR A 421 3.61 -28.29 -15.15
CA THR A 421 3.16 -29.65 -15.44
C THR A 421 1.67 -29.75 -15.21
N SER A 422 0.95 -30.43 -16.11
CA SER A 422 -0.47 -30.76 -15.93
C SER A 422 -0.66 -32.27 -15.81
N GLN A 423 -1.91 -32.71 -15.65
CA GLN A 423 -2.27 -34.13 -15.76
C GLN A 423 -1.86 -34.81 -17.09
N ASN A 424 -1.53 -34.03 -18.13
CA ASN A 424 -1.08 -34.54 -19.43
C ASN A 424 0.44 -34.42 -19.62
N GLY A 425 1.20 -34.28 -18.54
CA GLY A 425 2.66 -34.18 -18.54
C GLY A 425 3.18 -32.75 -18.54
N THR A 426 4.49 -32.61 -18.74
CA THR A 426 5.16 -31.31 -18.75
C THR A 426 4.71 -30.45 -19.92
N LEU A 427 4.44 -29.17 -19.66
CA LEU A 427 4.01 -28.19 -20.65
C LEU A 427 5.19 -27.33 -21.12
N ALA A 428 5.85 -26.65 -20.18
CA ALA A 428 7.00 -25.79 -20.45
C ALA A 428 7.84 -25.57 -19.19
N THR A 429 9.08 -25.14 -19.38
CA THR A 429 9.89 -24.56 -18.31
C THR A 429 10.42 -23.22 -18.77
N GLU A 430 10.12 -22.18 -17.99
CA GLU A 430 10.58 -20.82 -18.20
C GLU A 430 11.89 -20.60 -17.46
N GLN A 431 12.89 -20.12 -18.18
CA GLN A 431 14.20 -19.75 -17.66
C GLN A 431 14.23 -18.23 -17.47
N LEU A 432 14.63 -17.78 -16.29
CA LEU A 432 14.58 -16.38 -15.86
C LEU A 432 16.00 -15.78 -15.90
N ILE A 433 16.25 -14.79 -16.76
CA ILE A 433 17.58 -14.22 -16.99
C ILE A 433 17.66 -12.75 -16.57
N TYR A 434 18.52 -12.49 -15.59
CA TYR A 434 18.69 -11.17 -14.99
C TYR A 434 19.91 -10.41 -15.51
N ARG A 435 19.80 -9.07 -15.59
CA ARG A 435 20.93 -8.15 -15.79
C ARG A 435 20.77 -6.97 -14.83
N ASN A 436 21.81 -6.70 -14.04
CA ASN A 436 21.82 -5.63 -13.03
C ASN A 436 20.57 -5.63 -12.12
N GLY A 437 20.09 -6.80 -11.71
CA GLY A 437 18.90 -6.94 -10.84
C GLY A 437 17.54 -6.80 -11.54
N PHE A 438 17.50 -6.63 -12.87
CA PHE A 438 16.25 -6.67 -13.64
C PHE A 438 16.14 -8.01 -14.37
N LEU A 439 14.96 -8.64 -14.37
CA LEU A 439 14.70 -9.73 -15.33
C LEU A 439 14.57 -9.09 -16.70
N THR A 440 15.46 -9.48 -17.59
CA THR A 440 15.55 -8.92 -18.93
C THR A 440 15.09 -9.90 -19.99
N GLU A 441 15.04 -11.20 -19.69
CA GLU A 441 14.66 -12.21 -20.66
C GLU A 441 13.96 -13.38 -19.96
N VAL A 442 12.83 -13.78 -20.52
CA VAL A 442 12.19 -15.08 -20.25
C VAL A 442 12.26 -15.89 -21.53
N ARG A 443 12.83 -17.08 -21.44
CA ARG A 443 12.92 -18.01 -22.56
C ARG A 443 12.55 -19.42 -22.16
N LEU A 444 12.14 -20.21 -23.14
CA LEU A 444 11.87 -21.63 -22.98
C LEU A 444 13.17 -22.44 -23.13
N ALA A 445 13.13 -23.70 -22.69
CA ALA A 445 14.26 -24.62 -22.76
C ALA A 445 14.76 -24.91 -24.19
N ASP A 446 13.90 -24.75 -25.21
CA ASP A 446 14.25 -24.89 -26.62
C ASP A 446 14.92 -23.63 -27.23
N GLY A 447 15.09 -22.58 -26.44
CA GLY A 447 15.66 -21.30 -26.86
C GLY A 447 14.63 -20.28 -27.35
N THR A 448 13.34 -20.61 -27.38
CA THR A 448 12.28 -19.67 -27.75
C THR A 448 12.23 -18.49 -26.77
N ILE A 449 12.44 -17.28 -27.28
CA ILE A 449 12.34 -16.04 -26.50
C ILE A 449 10.86 -15.70 -26.31
N VAL A 450 10.34 -15.89 -25.10
CA VAL A 450 8.98 -15.46 -24.73
C VAL A 450 8.92 -13.94 -24.77
N TYR A 451 9.87 -13.30 -24.08
CA TYR A 451 10.20 -11.91 -24.27
C TYR A 451 11.63 -11.60 -23.85
N ARG A 452 12.18 -10.53 -24.44
CA ARG A 452 13.43 -9.90 -24.03
C ARG A 452 13.31 -8.39 -24.06
N HIS A 453 13.71 -7.75 -22.97
CA HIS A 453 13.88 -6.31 -22.84
C HIS A 453 15.12 -5.88 -23.60
N ASP A 454 14.97 -5.06 -24.65
CA ASP A 454 16.10 -4.62 -25.47
C ASP A 454 16.56 -3.18 -25.18
N GLU A 455 15.63 -2.20 -25.12
CA GLU A 455 15.99 -0.78 -24.99
C GLU A 455 15.00 0.00 -24.10
N GLU A 456 15.52 0.97 -23.34
CA GLU A 456 14.78 1.99 -22.58
C GLU A 456 15.07 3.39 -23.12
N ASN A 457 14.16 4.33 -22.90
CA ASN A 457 14.43 5.75 -23.06
C ASN A 457 15.14 6.32 -21.80
N PRO A 458 15.59 7.58 -21.82
CA PRO A 458 16.25 8.19 -20.65
C PRO A 458 15.40 8.25 -19.36
N GLN A 459 14.07 8.11 -19.44
CA GLN A 459 13.17 8.08 -18.29
C GLN A 459 12.98 6.65 -17.73
N GLY A 460 13.67 5.65 -18.29
CA GLY A 460 13.56 4.24 -17.90
C GLY A 460 12.33 3.52 -18.47
N GLN A 461 11.66 4.11 -19.47
CA GLN A 461 10.52 3.49 -20.12
C GLN A 461 11.01 2.61 -21.28
N LEU A 462 10.52 1.37 -21.33
CA LEU A 462 10.81 0.42 -22.39
C LEU A 462 10.41 0.98 -23.77
N THR A 463 11.38 1.14 -24.67
CA THR A 463 11.14 1.55 -26.06
C THR A 463 11.18 0.40 -27.03
N LYS A 464 11.79 -0.74 -26.66
CA LYS A 464 11.97 -1.88 -27.55
C LYS A 464 12.05 -3.21 -26.81
N LEU A 465 11.32 -4.20 -27.33
CA LEU A 465 11.40 -5.59 -26.89
C LEU A 465 11.43 -6.56 -28.08
N THR A 466 12.04 -7.72 -27.86
CA THR A 466 11.99 -8.87 -28.75
C THR A 466 11.07 -9.93 -28.16
N SER A 467 10.19 -10.50 -28.97
CA SER A 467 9.28 -11.58 -28.57
C SER A 467 9.07 -12.51 -29.76
N GLY A 468 9.51 -13.75 -29.64
CA GLY A 468 9.70 -14.64 -30.79
C GLY A 468 10.70 -14.05 -31.79
N GLY A 469 10.36 -14.07 -33.08
CA GLY A 469 11.10 -13.39 -34.15
C GLY A 469 10.68 -11.94 -34.41
N MET A 470 9.86 -11.35 -33.54
CA MET A 470 9.28 -10.01 -33.75
C MET A 470 9.89 -8.98 -32.81
N GLN A 471 9.95 -7.75 -33.29
CA GLN A 471 10.38 -6.59 -32.53
C GLN A 471 9.18 -5.69 -32.27
N ARG A 472 8.95 -5.38 -30.99
CA ARG A 472 7.92 -4.43 -30.56
C ARG A 472 8.60 -3.13 -30.18
N SER A 473 8.07 -2.03 -30.69
CA SER A 473 8.58 -0.69 -30.43
C SER A 473 7.49 0.18 -29.81
N TYR A 474 7.93 1.01 -28.86
CA TYR A 474 7.10 1.88 -28.06
C TYR A 474 7.67 3.29 -28.12
N THR A 475 6.79 4.27 -28.37
CA THR A 475 7.17 5.68 -28.39
C THR A 475 6.34 6.42 -27.36
N PHE A 476 7.01 7.23 -26.56
CA PHE A 476 6.40 8.10 -25.56
C PHE A 476 6.68 9.55 -25.93
N ASN A 477 5.82 10.44 -25.46
CA ASN A 477 6.09 11.86 -25.54
C ASN A 477 7.09 12.29 -24.47
N ASP A 478 7.34 13.58 -24.46
CA ASP A 478 8.27 14.22 -23.53
C ASP A 478 7.90 14.06 -22.05
N TRP A 479 6.61 13.83 -21.78
CA TRP A 479 6.04 13.62 -20.47
C TRP A 479 5.54 12.19 -20.37
N GLY A 480 6.28 11.20 -20.89
CA GLY A 480 6.06 9.77 -20.67
C GLY A 480 4.70 9.20 -21.12
N LEU A 481 3.81 9.98 -21.73
CA LEU A 481 2.54 9.46 -22.25
C LEU A 481 2.77 8.69 -23.55
N PRO A 482 2.10 7.54 -23.75
CA PRO A 482 2.26 6.75 -24.96
C PRO A 482 1.81 7.50 -26.22
N VAL A 483 2.63 7.46 -27.25
CA VAL A 483 2.35 8.07 -28.56
C VAL A 483 2.15 7.01 -29.61
N LYS A 484 2.94 5.93 -29.57
CA LYS A 484 2.93 4.91 -30.62
C LYS A 484 3.26 3.52 -30.08
N ARG A 485 2.59 2.51 -30.63
CA ARG A 485 2.97 1.09 -30.55
C ARG A 485 3.12 0.54 -31.95
N SER A 486 4.23 -0.12 -32.23
CA SER A 486 4.41 -0.84 -33.50
C SER A 486 5.07 -2.19 -33.31
N ILE A 487 4.78 -3.12 -34.21
CA ILE A 487 5.43 -4.43 -34.24
C ILE A 487 5.93 -4.69 -35.65
N THR A 488 7.20 -5.05 -35.76
CA THR A 488 7.85 -5.44 -37.01
C THR A 488 8.23 -6.91 -36.96
N ARG A 489 8.12 -7.57 -38.11
CA ARG A 489 8.64 -8.93 -38.31
C ARG A 489 10.15 -8.91 -38.46
N ALA A 490 10.76 -10.10 -38.42
CA ALA A 490 12.18 -10.29 -38.70
C ALA A 490 12.63 -9.76 -40.08
N ASP A 491 11.73 -9.75 -41.08
CA ASP A 491 11.99 -9.22 -42.42
C ASP A 491 11.85 -7.69 -42.53
N GLY A 492 11.50 -7.00 -41.43
CA GLY A 492 11.28 -5.56 -41.37
C GLY A 492 9.86 -5.10 -41.74
N SER A 493 8.97 -6.01 -42.17
CA SER A 493 7.58 -5.64 -42.50
C SER A 493 6.78 -5.29 -41.24
N VAL A 494 5.91 -4.27 -41.35
CA VAL A 494 5.07 -3.79 -40.24
C VAL A 494 3.83 -4.67 -40.09
N LEU A 495 3.74 -5.33 -38.94
CA LEU A 495 2.62 -6.19 -38.57
C LEU A 495 1.50 -5.35 -37.94
N PHE A 496 1.88 -4.48 -37.01
CA PHE A 496 1.00 -3.68 -36.15
C PHE A 496 1.53 -2.23 -36.07
N ASP A 497 0.67 -1.23 -36.20
CA ASP A 497 1.06 0.18 -36.04
C ASP A 497 -0.14 1.04 -35.57
N TYR A 498 -0.13 1.43 -34.30
CA TYR A 498 -1.14 2.29 -33.68
C TYR A 498 -0.49 3.53 -33.07
N SER A 499 -1.11 4.69 -33.34
CA SER A 499 -0.75 5.97 -32.72
C SER A 499 -1.87 6.48 -31.82
N TYR A 500 -1.50 7.19 -30.76
CA TYR A 500 -2.40 7.71 -29.73
C TYR A 500 -2.14 9.19 -29.47
N HIS A 501 -3.20 9.93 -29.18
CA HIS A 501 -3.12 11.31 -28.71
C HIS A 501 -3.82 11.43 -27.37
N PHE A 502 -3.03 11.61 -26.30
CA PHE A 502 -3.53 11.86 -24.95
C PHE A 502 -3.47 13.34 -24.62
N ASN A 503 -4.51 13.81 -23.95
CA ASN A 503 -4.51 15.13 -23.36
C ASN A 503 -3.58 15.13 -22.13
N ALA A 504 -2.50 15.90 -22.20
CA ALA A 504 -1.49 15.94 -21.15
C ALA A 504 -1.95 16.56 -19.82
N SER A 505 -3.11 17.23 -19.79
CA SER A 505 -3.67 17.91 -18.61
C SER A 505 -4.59 17.03 -17.78
N ASN A 506 -5.29 16.07 -18.40
CA ASN A 506 -6.24 15.20 -17.70
C ASN A 506 -6.07 13.69 -17.99
N GLY A 507 -5.16 13.32 -18.90
CA GLY A 507 -4.87 11.92 -19.25
C GLY A 507 -5.87 11.28 -20.21
N ASN A 508 -6.89 12.00 -20.67
CA ASN A 508 -7.91 11.43 -21.55
C ASN A 508 -7.35 11.13 -22.96
N LEU A 509 -7.70 9.97 -23.53
CA LEU A 509 -7.40 9.66 -24.94
C LEU A 509 -8.32 10.48 -25.83
N GLU A 510 -7.79 11.42 -26.60
CA GLU A 510 -8.57 12.26 -27.51
C GLU A 510 -8.70 11.63 -28.91
N SER A 511 -7.68 10.90 -29.36
CA SER A 511 -7.77 10.14 -30.61
C SER A 511 -6.81 8.95 -30.66
N ARG A 512 -7.16 7.94 -31.46
CA ARG A 512 -6.27 6.85 -31.85
C ARG A 512 -6.33 6.58 -33.35
N ILE A 513 -5.23 6.12 -33.92
CA ILE A 513 -5.10 5.89 -35.37
C ILE A 513 -4.45 4.53 -35.60
N ASP A 514 -5.10 3.64 -36.35
CA ASP A 514 -4.44 2.51 -37.02
C ASP A 514 -3.69 3.08 -38.23
N THR A 515 -2.40 3.35 -38.07
CA THR A 515 -1.58 4.01 -39.08
C THR A 515 -1.38 3.13 -40.31
N LYS A 516 -1.41 1.80 -40.13
CA LYS A 516 -1.29 0.84 -41.23
C LYS A 516 -2.49 0.91 -42.19
N ARG A 517 -3.69 1.14 -41.66
CA ARG A 517 -4.94 1.21 -42.44
C ARG A 517 -5.47 2.62 -42.67
N ASN A 518 -4.83 3.62 -42.07
CA ASN A 518 -5.29 5.01 -42.05
C ASN A 518 -6.72 5.16 -41.51
N LEU A 519 -7.02 4.45 -40.42
CA LEU A 519 -8.32 4.49 -39.74
C LEU A 519 -8.16 5.25 -38.42
N ALA A 520 -8.87 6.38 -38.29
CA ALA A 520 -8.81 7.24 -37.11
C ALA A 520 -10.13 7.21 -36.33
N GLU A 521 -10.03 7.31 -35.01
CA GLU A 521 -11.16 7.43 -34.10
C GLU A 521 -10.89 8.57 -33.10
N ASN A 522 -11.87 9.46 -32.94
CA ASN A 522 -11.81 10.58 -32.01
C ASN A 522 -12.77 10.34 -30.83
N PHE A 523 -12.42 10.93 -29.70
CA PHE A 523 -13.15 10.78 -28.44
C PHE A 523 -13.40 12.14 -27.80
N GLY A 524 -14.56 12.31 -27.20
CA GLY A 524 -14.94 13.51 -26.44
C GLY A 524 -15.30 13.15 -25.00
N TYR A 525 -15.10 14.11 -24.08
CA TYR A 525 -15.35 13.94 -22.66
C TYR A 525 -16.09 15.14 -22.07
N ASP A 526 -16.76 14.94 -20.94
CA ASP A 526 -17.33 16.05 -20.15
C ASP A 526 -16.39 16.53 -19.02
N ALA A 527 -16.87 17.48 -18.20
CA ALA A 527 -16.11 18.06 -17.10
C ALA A 527 -15.80 17.09 -15.94
N LEU A 528 -16.40 15.90 -15.94
CA LEU A 528 -16.12 14.81 -14.99
C LEU A 528 -15.23 13.74 -15.63
N ASN A 529 -14.65 14.01 -16.80
CA ASN A 529 -13.85 13.09 -17.62
C ASN A 529 -14.62 11.85 -18.10
N ARG A 530 -15.96 11.89 -18.19
CA ARG A 530 -16.76 10.78 -18.71
C ARG A 530 -16.79 10.82 -20.24
N LEU A 531 -16.74 9.67 -20.89
CA LEU A 531 -16.72 9.57 -22.35
C LEU A 531 -18.09 9.97 -22.94
N THR A 532 -18.18 11.06 -23.69
CA THR A 532 -19.43 11.57 -24.28
C THR A 532 -19.57 11.28 -25.77
N SER A 533 -18.46 11.00 -26.47
CA SER A 533 -18.50 10.62 -27.88
C SER A 533 -17.36 9.68 -28.27
N TYR A 534 -17.64 8.76 -29.18
CA TYR A 534 -16.68 7.80 -29.71
C TYR A 534 -17.13 7.27 -31.08
N GLY A 535 -16.25 7.27 -32.09
CA GLY A 535 -16.55 6.67 -33.40
C GLY A 535 -17.85 7.18 -34.05
N GLY A 536 -18.17 8.46 -33.88
CA GLY A 536 -19.40 9.10 -34.38
C GLY A 536 -20.67 8.84 -33.55
N LYS A 537 -20.57 8.12 -32.43
CA LYS A 537 -21.68 7.86 -31.48
C LYS A 537 -21.61 8.82 -30.29
N ILE A 538 -22.77 9.05 -29.67
CA ILE A 538 -22.93 9.89 -28.47
C ILE A 538 -23.29 9.02 -27.26
N VAL A 539 -22.83 9.43 -26.08
CA VAL A 539 -23.24 8.90 -24.78
C VAL A 539 -23.69 10.06 -23.90
N GLU A 540 -24.88 9.96 -23.33
CA GLU A 540 -25.45 10.97 -22.42
C GLU A 540 -25.64 10.38 -21.03
N TYR A 541 -25.33 11.19 -20.02
CA TYR A 541 -25.38 10.79 -18.61
C TYR A 541 -26.33 11.68 -17.82
N ASP A 542 -26.90 11.13 -16.74
CA ASP A 542 -27.47 11.94 -15.68
C ASP A 542 -26.44 12.30 -14.59
N ASN A 543 -26.89 13.03 -13.56
CA ASN A 543 -26.07 13.41 -12.40
C ASN A 543 -25.74 12.24 -11.47
N LEU A 544 -26.44 11.11 -11.59
CA LEU A 544 -26.12 9.88 -10.86
C LEU A 544 -25.02 9.07 -11.56
N GLY A 545 -24.54 9.53 -12.74
CA GLY A 545 -23.57 8.80 -13.56
C GLY A 545 -24.19 7.66 -14.36
N ASN A 546 -25.51 7.58 -14.45
CA ASN A 546 -26.19 6.59 -15.27
C ASN A 546 -26.12 7.00 -16.74
N ILE A 547 -25.79 6.05 -17.62
CA ILE A 547 -25.94 6.23 -19.07
C ILE A 547 -27.44 6.26 -19.39
N ARG A 548 -27.94 7.35 -19.97
CA ARG A 548 -29.34 7.54 -20.38
C ARG A 548 -29.55 7.26 -21.87
N GLN A 549 -28.60 7.69 -22.70
CA GLN A 549 -28.58 7.41 -24.14
C GLN A 549 -27.20 6.90 -24.52
N LYS A 550 -27.15 5.86 -25.35
CA LYS A 550 -25.89 5.31 -25.88
C LYS A 550 -26.04 4.92 -27.34
N GLY A 551 -25.23 5.49 -28.21
CA GLY A 551 -25.39 5.38 -29.67
C GLY A 551 -25.31 3.98 -30.28
N ASN A 552 -24.91 2.93 -29.54
CA ASN A 552 -24.96 1.54 -29.99
C ASN A 552 -25.95 0.66 -29.22
N ALA A 553 -26.63 1.17 -28.19
CA ALA A 553 -27.63 0.44 -27.41
C ALA A 553 -29.03 1.04 -27.59
N GLY A 554 -29.17 2.36 -27.43
CA GLY A 554 -30.44 3.09 -27.37
C GLY A 554 -30.61 3.83 -26.04
N GLU A 555 -31.86 3.93 -25.58
CA GLU A 555 -32.23 4.63 -24.35
C GLU A 555 -32.33 3.66 -23.17
N LEU A 556 -31.56 3.92 -22.09
CA LEU A 556 -31.56 3.11 -20.87
C LEU A 556 -32.49 3.74 -19.82
N MET A 557 -33.36 2.92 -19.24
CA MET A 557 -34.36 3.32 -18.26
C MET A 557 -33.96 2.91 -16.84
N TYR A 558 -34.32 3.75 -15.86
CA TYR A 558 -34.02 3.58 -14.44
C TYR A 558 -35.27 3.98 -13.65
N THR A 559 -36.21 3.05 -13.48
CA THR A 559 -37.55 3.31 -12.93
C THR A 559 -37.72 2.86 -11.48
N ASN A 560 -36.75 2.13 -10.91
CA ASN A 560 -36.80 1.64 -9.54
C ASN A 560 -36.14 2.65 -8.57
N PRO A 561 -36.89 3.36 -7.72
CA PRO A 561 -36.33 4.37 -6.82
C PRO A 561 -35.47 3.75 -5.70
N ASN A 562 -35.66 2.47 -5.36
CA ASN A 562 -34.86 1.80 -4.33
C ASN A 562 -33.51 1.30 -4.89
N HIS A 563 -33.38 1.21 -6.21
CA HIS A 563 -32.17 0.82 -6.92
C HIS A 563 -31.87 1.82 -8.05
N PRO A 564 -31.55 3.08 -7.71
CA PRO A 564 -31.52 4.20 -8.66
C PRO A 564 -30.42 4.11 -9.73
N TYR A 565 -29.44 3.22 -9.53
CA TYR A 565 -28.35 2.97 -10.48
C TYR A 565 -28.57 1.72 -11.35
N ALA A 566 -29.59 0.91 -11.08
CA ALA A 566 -29.85 -0.32 -11.83
C ALA A 566 -30.67 -0.04 -13.09
N VAL A 567 -30.26 -0.60 -14.24
CA VAL A 567 -31.05 -0.52 -15.47
C VAL A 567 -32.31 -1.35 -15.30
N THR A 568 -33.47 -0.76 -15.53
CA THR A 568 -34.78 -1.44 -15.46
C THR A 568 -35.41 -1.70 -16.83
N GLY A 569 -34.86 -1.10 -17.89
CA GLY A 569 -35.36 -1.27 -19.26
C GLY A 569 -34.45 -0.64 -20.29
N LEU A 570 -34.68 -0.98 -21.56
CA LEU A 570 -33.96 -0.48 -22.73
C LEU A 570 -34.96 -0.24 -23.86
N THR A 571 -34.94 0.95 -24.47
CA THR A 571 -35.51 1.17 -25.81
C THR A 571 -34.38 0.98 -26.82
N PRO A 572 -34.30 -0.19 -27.49
CA PRO A 572 -33.18 -0.49 -28.36
C PRO A 572 -33.23 0.33 -29.67
N LEU A 573 -32.06 0.59 -30.25
CA LEU A 573 -31.98 0.95 -31.66
C LEU A 573 -32.33 -0.27 -32.55
N ALA A 574 -32.82 -0.05 -33.77
CA ALA A 574 -33.28 -1.12 -34.67
C ALA A 574 -32.22 -2.21 -34.95
N GLU A 575 -30.93 -1.91 -34.76
CA GLU A 575 -29.79 -2.81 -34.96
C GLU A 575 -29.12 -3.24 -33.63
N SER A 576 -29.81 -3.11 -32.49
CA SER A 576 -29.20 -3.31 -31.16
C SER A 576 -28.76 -4.76 -30.90
N PRO A 577 -27.48 -5.01 -30.57
CA PRO A 577 -26.94 -6.35 -30.32
C PRO A 577 -27.08 -6.83 -28.88
N VAL A 578 -27.85 -6.15 -28.02
CA VAL A 578 -28.06 -6.56 -26.62
C VAL A 578 -28.79 -7.90 -26.59
N LYS A 579 -28.19 -8.89 -25.91
CA LYS A 579 -28.85 -10.18 -25.67
C LYS A 579 -29.78 -10.05 -24.46
N SER A 580 -31.09 -10.19 -24.70
CA SER A 580 -32.11 -10.19 -23.66
C SER A 580 -32.30 -11.58 -23.03
N HIS A 581 -33.05 -11.66 -21.93
CA HIS A 581 -33.41 -12.93 -21.26
C HIS A 581 -32.21 -13.74 -20.75
N LEU A 582 -31.19 -13.06 -20.23
CA LEU A 582 -30.11 -13.68 -19.47
C LEU A 582 -30.54 -13.88 -18.02
N ASP A 583 -30.65 -15.13 -17.59
CA ASP A 583 -30.88 -15.49 -16.19
C ASP A 583 -29.56 -15.88 -15.54
N ILE A 584 -29.15 -15.13 -14.51
CA ILE A 584 -27.87 -15.34 -13.82
C ILE A 584 -28.13 -15.68 -12.35
N VAL A 585 -27.55 -16.79 -11.90
CA VAL A 585 -27.51 -17.21 -10.49
C VAL A 585 -26.14 -16.86 -9.93
N TYR A 586 -26.08 -16.42 -8.66
CA TYR A 586 -24.85 -16.02 -7.98
C TYR A 586 -24.52 -16.92 -6.79
N THR A 587 -23.22 -17.05 -6.48
CA THR A 587 -22.70 -17.69 -5.25
C THR A 587 -22.88 -16.79 -4.03
N ALA A 588 -22.59 -17.31 -2.83
CA ALA A 588 -22.57 -16.48 -1.62
C ALA A 588 -21.48 -15.40 -1.64
N ALA A 589 -20.40 -15.62 -2.39
CA ALA A 589 -19.34 -14.63 -2.65
C ALA A 589 -19.65 -13.72 -3.86
N GLU A 590 -20.92 -13.67 -4.26
CA GLU A 590 -21.45 -12.79 -5.32
C GLU A 590 -20.79 -13.00 -6.69
N ARG A 591 -20.31 -14.22 -6.95
CA ARG A 591 -19.76 -14.61 -8.25
C ARG A 591 -20.86 -15.24 -9.11
N PRO A 592 -20.90 -15.00 -10.42
CA PRO A 592 -21.87 -15.66 -11.30
C PRO A 592 -21.63 -17.18 -11.31
N SER A 593 -22.59 -17.99 -10.87
CA SER A 593 -22.48 -19.45 -10.82
C SER A 593 -23.16 -20.16 -11.99
N ILE A 594 -24.29 -19.63 -12.47
CA ILE A 594 -25.02 -20.19 -13.61
C ILE A 594 -25.50 -19.04 -14.49
N ILE A 595 -25.26 -19.14 -15.80
CA ILE A 595 -25.76 -18.20 -16.81
C ILE A 595 -26.63 -19.00 -17.79
N THR A 596 -27.89 -18.59 -17.97
CA THR A 596 -28.84 -19.26 -18.86
C THR A 596 -29.39 -18.28 -19.88
N HIS A 597 -29.53 -18.73 -21.12
CA HIS A 597 -30.17 -18.01 -22.22
C HIS A 597 -30.95 -19.00 -23.10
N GLY A 598 -32.25 -19.12 -22.87
CA GLY A 598 -33.08 -20.14 -23.52
C GLY A 598 -32.58 -21.55 -23.23
N ILE A 599 -32.11 -22.26 -24.26
CA ILE A 599 -31.57 -23.64 -24.16
C ILE A 599 -30.06 -23.69 -23.88
N GLN A 600 -29.39 -22.54 -23.87
CA GLN A 600 -27.95 -22.41 -23.63
C GLN A 600 -27.69 -22.17 -22.14
N LYS A 601 -26.71 -22.88 -21.58
CA LYS A 601 -26.39 -22.81 -20.15
C LYS A 601 -24.89 -22.93 -19.90
N ALA A 602 -24.33 -22.01 -19.12
CA ALA A 602 -22.98 -22.13 -18.55
C ALA A 602 -23.06 -22.31 -17.03
N VAL A 603 -22.32 -23.28 -16.51
CA VAL A 603 -22.13 -23.52 -15.07
C VAL A 603 -20.69 -23.23 -14.71
N LEU A 604 -20.48 -22.31 -13.77
CA LEU A 604 -19.19 -21.84 -13.31
C LEU A 604 -18.89 -22.44 -11.92
N THR A 605 -17.66 -22.91 -11.73
CA THR A 605 -17.18 -23.49 -10.47
C THR A 605 -15.97 -22.70 -9.97
N TYR A 606 -15.87 -22.55 -8.65
CA TYR A 606 -14.92 -21.69 -7.97
C TYR A 606 -14.06 -22.46 -6.95
N ASN A 607 -12.86 -21.97 -6.70
CA ASN A 607 -11.97 -22.48 -5.64
C ASN A 607 -12.21 -21.74 -4.30
N ALA A 608 -11.37 -22.05 -3.31
CA ALA A 608 -11.36 -21.45 -1.97
C ALA A 608 -11.24 -19.92 -1.94
N ASN A 609 -10.60 -19.31 -2.94
CA ASN A 609 -10.44 -17.86 -3.04
C ASN A 609 -11.59 -17.20 -3.82
N HIS A 610 -12.59 -17.99 -4.20
CA HIS A 610 -13.65 -17.58 -5.12
C HIS A 610 -13.12 -17.16 -6.50
N ASP A 611 -11.97 -17.70 -6.90
CA ASP A 611 -11.46 -17.62 -8.27
C ASP A 611 -12.13 -18.70 -9.11
N ARG A 612 -12.53 -18.33 -10.33
CA ARG A 612 -13.20 -19.26 -11.23
C ARG A 612 -12.20 -20.29 -11.75
N ILE A 613 -12.49 -21.57 -11.55
CA ILE A 613 -11.60 -22.69 -11.93
C ILE A 613 -12.17 -23.61 -13.02
N ARG A 614 -13.49 -23.57 -13.26
CA ARG A 614 -14.13 -24.37 -14.31
C ARG A 614 -15.38 -23.69 -14.87
N MET A 615 -15.61 -23.84 -16.16
CA MET A 615 -16.85 -23.53 -16.85
C MET A 615 -17.32 -24.75 -17.64
N GLN A 616 -18.59 -25.12 -17.51
CA GLN A 616 -19.26 -26.10 -18.37
C GLN A 616 -20.34 -25.42 -19.18
N TYR A 617 -20.17 -25.36 -20.50
CA TYR A 617 -21.13 -24.80 -21.44
C TYR A 617 -21.90 -25.91 -22.16
N SER A 618 -23.22 -25.79 -22.17
CA SER A 618 -24.14 -26.73 -22.80
C SER A 618 -25.19 -26.02 -23.65
N ASP A 619 -25.62 -26.70 -24.70
CA ASP A 619 -26.73 -26.28 -25.57
C ASP A 619 -27.70 -27.46 -25.72
N ASN A 620 -28.98 -27.22 -25.43
CA ASN A 620 -30.01 -28.26 -25.38
C ASN A 620 -29.60 -29.47 -24.51
N SER A 621 -29.04 -29.19 -23.32
CA SER A 621 -28.48 -30.17 -22.37
C SER A 621 -27.26 -30.97 -22.87
N ARG A 622 -26.77 -30.74 -24.09
CA ARG A 622 -25.53 -31.35 -24.57
C ARG A 622 -24.35 -30.47 -24.16
N ASN A 623 -23.42 -31.00 -23.37
CA ASN A 623 -22.17 -30.31 -23.05
C ASN A 623 -21.32 -30.15 -24.33
N LEU A 624 -21.02 -28.91 -24.69
CA LEU A 624 -20.23 -28.56 -25.87
C LEU A 624 -18.80 -28.15 -25.53
N LEU A 625 -18.58 -27.61 -24.33
CA LEU A 625 -17.26 -27.16 -23.88
C LEU A 625 -17.18 -27.26 -22.36
N THR A 626 -16.14 -27.92 -21.86
CA THR A 626 -15.70 -27.77 -20.46
C THR A 626 -14.33 -27.11 -20.45
N ARG A 627 -14.25 -25.91 -19.87
CA ARG A 627 -13.02 -25.13 -19.72
C ARG A 627 -12.57 -25.14 -18.26
N TYR A 628 -11.28 -25.31 -18.01
CA TYR A 628 -10.64 -25.16 -16.70
C TYR A 628 -9.71 -23.95 -16.72
N TYR A 629 -9.60 -23.28 -15.58
CA TYR A 629 -8.73 -22.13 -15.38
C TYR A 629 -7.91 -22.41 -14.11
N LEU A 630 -6.59 -22.52 -14.23
CA LEU A 630 -5.73 -22.89 -13.10
C LEU A 630 -4.46 -22.06 -13.12
N GLY A 631 -3.99 -21.72 -11.92
CA GLY A 631 -2.73 -21.03 -11.69
C GLY A 631 -2.64 -19.66 -12.35
N ASP A 632 -3.75 -19.00 -12.67
CA ASP A 632 -3.81 -17.70 -13.34
C ASP A 632 -3.11 -17.57 -14.71
N ASN A 633 -2.57 -18.68 -15.21
CA ASN A 633 -1.82 -18.72 -16.45
C ASN A 633 -2.03 -20.01 -17.24
N TYR A 634 -2.98 -20.87 -16.87
CA TYR A 634 -3.29 -22.08 -17.62
C TYR A 634 -4.79 -22.21 -17.86
N GLU A 635 -5.15 -22.63 -19.07
CA GLU A 635 -6.51 -23.00 -19.45
C GLU A 635 -6.51 -24.36 -20.15
N LEU A 636 -7.54 -25.16 -19.89
CA LEU A 636 -7.74 -26.43 -20.59
C LEU A 636 -9.17 -26.51 -21.10
N ASP A 637 -9.34 -26.76 -22.40
CA ASP A 637 -10.63 -27.01 -23.03
C ASP A 637 -10.81 -28.50 -23.31
N VAL A 638 -11.98 -29.03 -22.96
CA VAL A 638 -12.47 -30.34 -23.40
C VAL A 638 -13.73 -30.12 -24.24
N ASP A 639 -13.64 -30.44 -25.53
CA ASP A 639 -14.76 -30.34 -26.47
C ASP A 639 -14.84 -31.57 -27.40
N SER A 640 -15.73 -31.55 -28.39
CA SER A 640 -15.89 -32.66 -29.35
C SER A 640 -14.64 -32.94 -30.21
N THR A 641 -13.68 -32.04 -30.23
CA THR A 641 -12.42 -32.16 -31.00
C THR A 641 -11.24 -32.62 -30.16
N GLY A 642 -11.43 -32.82 -28.85
CA GLY A 642 -10.43 -33.36 -27.92
C GLY A 642 -10.09 -32.40 -26.79
N VAL A 643 -8.86 -32.56 -26.27
CA VAL A 643 -8.30 -31.73 -25.21
C VAL A 643 -7.33 -30.71 -25.81
N HIS A 644 -7.49 -29.43 -25.45
CA HIS A 644 -6.60 -28.34 -25.85
C HIS A 644 -6.12 -27.60 -24.62
N GLU A 645 -4.81 -27.50 -24.43
CA GLU A 645 -4.18 -26.83 -23.30
C GLU A 645 -3.57 -25.50 -23.76
N ARG A 646 -3.73 -24.46 -22.95
CA ARG A 646 -3.13 -23.14 -23.17
C ARG A 646 -2.36 -22.76 -21.91
N LEU A 647 -1.07 -22.52 -22.04
CA LEU A 647 -0.22 -22.01 -20.97
C LEU A 647 0.27 -20.62 -21.38
N TYR A 648 -0.13 -19.60 -20.64
CA TYR A 648 0.29 -18.22 -20.81
C TYR A 648 1.69 -18.06 -20.21
N LEU A 649 2.62 -17.58 -21.05
CA LEU A 649 4.05 -17.55 -20.78
C LEU A 649 4.55 -16.12 -20.53
N GLY A 650 5.44 -15.98 -19.55
CA GLY A 650 6.04 -14.74 -19.12
C GLY A 650 5.03 -13.81 -18.47
N GLY A 651 4.00 -14.37 -17.81
CA GLY A 651 2.90 -13.65 -17.18
C GLY A 651 1.65 -14.53 -17.00
N GLY A 652 0.56 -13.92 -16.57
CA GLY A 652 -0.77 -14.51 -16.51
C GLY A 652 -1.64 -14.13 -17.71
N TYR A 653 -2.96 -14.30 -17.58
CA TYR A 653 -3.90 -14.04 -18.68
C TYR A 653 -3.84 -12.61 -19.27
N TYR A 654 -3.54 -11.62 -18.43
CA TYR A 654 -3.63 -10.19 -18.77
C TYR A 654 -2.34 -9.62 -19.38
N ASP A 655 -1.18 -10.13 -18.99
CA ASP A 655 0.14 -9.55 -19.27
C ASP A 655 1.09 -10.47 -20.06
N ALA A 656 0.80 -11.79 -20.14
CA ALA A 656 1.66 -12.75 -20.82
C ALA A 656 2.00 -12.36 -22.27
N SER A 657 3.29 -12.36 -22.61
CA SER A 657 3.77 -12.02 -23.95
C SER A 657 3.48 -13.09 -24.99
N ALA A 658 3.40 -14.35 -24.55
CA ALA A 658 3.17 -15.51 -25.39
C ALA A 658 2.20 -16.52 -24.74
N VAL A 659 1.71 -17.45 -25.53
CA VAL A 659 0.89 -18.58 -25.09
C VAL A 659 1.34 -19.84 -25.81
N LEU A 660 1.67 -20.87 -25.05
CA LEU A 660 1.85 -22.21 -25.57
C LEU A 660 0.48 -22.87 -25.70
N MET A 661 0.15 -23.32 -26.91
CA MET A 661 -1.04 -24.11 -27.19
C MET A 661 -0.62 -25.55 -27.50
N LYS A 662 -1.16 -26.50 -26.74
CA LYS A 662 -0.90 -27.93 -26.90
C LYS A 662 -2.19 -28.65 -27.29
N LYS A 663 -2.12 -29.43 -28.36
CA LYS A 663 -3.21 -30.29 -28.87
C LYS A 663 -2.64 -31.67 -29.20
N GLY A 664 -3.00 -32.69 -28.41
CA GLY A 664 -2.33 -33.98 -28.46
C GLY A 664 -0.83 -33.83 -28.16
N ASP A 665 0.02 -34.38 -29.03
CA ASP A 665 1.48 -34.29 -28.91
C ASP A 665 2.08 -33.03 -29.55
N THR A 666 1.27 -32.22 -30.25
CA THR A 666 1.75 -31.00 -30.90
C THR A 666 1.63 -29.81 -29.95
N SER A 667 2.75 -29.13 -29.71
CA SER A 667 2.81 -27.87 -28.93
C SER A 667 3.38 -26.75 -29.80
N LEU A 668 2.69 -25.61 -29.84
CA LEU A 668 3.11 -24.42 -30.60
C LEU A 668 3.01 -23.18 -29.71
N VAL A 669 3.97 -22.28 -29.85
CA VAL A 669 3.99 -20.99 -29.13
C VAL A 669 3.50 -19.89 -30.06
N TYR A 670 2.53 -19.12 -29.57
CA TYR A 670 1.98 -17.94 -30.24
C TYR A 670 2.24 -16.70 -29.38
N PHE A 671 2.34 -15.55 -30.02
CA PHE A 671 2.66 -14.27 -29.40
C PHE A 671 1.45 -13.35 -29.38
N ILE A 672 1.16 -12.80 -28.21
CA ILE A 672 -0.04 -12.00 -27.96
C ILE A 672 0.33 -10.52 -28.08
N HIS A 673 -0.40 -9.78 -28.92
CA HIS A 673 -0.19 -8.36 -29.17
C HIS A 673 -1.39 -7.56 -28.64
N ARG A 674 -1.10 -6.65 -27.70
CA ARG A 674 -2.10 -5.88 -26.97
C ARG A 674 -2.02 -4.39 -27.24
N ASP A 675 -3.16 -3.70 -27.13
CA ASP A 675 -3.19 -2.24 -27.04
C ASP A 675 -2.79 -1.74 -25.64
N TYR A 676 -2.86 -0.43 -25.44
CA TYR A 676 -2.50 0.20 -24.17
C TYR A 676 -3.44 -0.13 -23.00
N LEU A 677 -4.66 -0.62 -23.28
CA LEU A 677 -5.61 -1.09 -22.27
C LEU A 677 -5.39 -2.57 -21.93
N GLY A 678 -4.48 -3.27 -22.61
CA GLY A 678 -4.33 -4.72 -22.49
C GLY A 678 -5.29 -5.53 -23.36
N SER A 679 -6.04 -4.90 -24.28
CA SER A 679 -6.94 -5.62 -25.20
C SER A 679 -6.14 -6.43 -26.21
N VAL A 680 -6.50 -7.69 -26.42
CA VAL A 680 -5.85 -8.59 -27.38
C VAL A 680 -6.25 -8.21 -28.81
N LEU A 681 -5.38 -7.47 -29.50
CA LEU A 681 -5.64 -7.00 -30.87
C LEU A 681 -5.16 -8.00 -31.91
N GLN A 682 -4.04 -8.68 -31.70
CA GLN A 682 -3.52 -9.67 -32.65
C GLN A 682 -2.85 -10.83 -31.94
N ILE A 683 -2.89 -12.01 -32.54
CA ILE A 683 -2.09 -13.16 -32.16
C ILE A 683 -1.32 -13.62 -33.40
N ALA A 684 -0.02 -13.85 -33.24
CA ALA A 684 0.85 -14.28 -34.33
C ALA A 684 1.70 -15.50 -33.95
N ASP A 685 2.15 -16.27 -34.94
CA ASP A 685 3.17 -17.30 -34.73
C ASP A 685 4.58 -16.69 -34.54
N ALA A 686 5.59 -17.54 -34.34
CA ALA A 686 6.97 -17.11 -34.13
C ALA A 686 7.59 -16.34 -35.31
N GLN A 687 7.04 -16.50 -36.52
CA GLN A 687 7.47 -15.81 -37.74
C GLN A 687 6.69 -14.50 -37.97
N GLY A 688 5.66 -14.22 -37.17
CA GLY A 688 4.80 -13.05 -37.31
C GLY A 688 3.66 -13.23 -38.31
N ASN A 689 3.26 -14.46 -38.64
CA ASN A 689 2.02 -14.69 -39.38
C ASN A 689 0.84 -14.53 -38.42
N ILE A 690 -0.09 -13.65 -38.77
CA ILE A 690 -1.26 -13.36 -37.95
C ILE A 690 -2.24 -14.53 -38.03
N VAL A 691 -2.56 -15.12 -36.89
CA VAL A 691 -3.58 -16.17 -36.75
C VAL A 691 -4.90 -15.64 -36.21
N GLU A 692 -4.89 -14.49 -35.56
CA GLU A 692 -6.08 -13.76 -35.12
C GLU A 692 -5.85 -12.25 -35.17
N GLU A 693 -6.86 -11.50 -35.58
CA GLU A 693 -6.88 -10.04 -35.54
C GLU A 693 -8.25 -9.53 -35.07
N ASN A 694 -8.24 -8.62 -34.12
CA ASN A 694 -9.40 -8.05 -33.45
C ASN A 694 -9.35 -6.53 -33.41
N ASN A 695 -10.52 -5.92 -33.24
CA ASN A 695 -10.68 -4.52 -32.88
C ASN A 695 -11.90 -4.37 -31.96
N PHE A 696 -11.82 -3.44 -31.01
CA PHE A 696 -12.89 -3.13 -30.07
C PHE A 696 -13.23 -1.65 -30.11
N ASP A 697 -14.50 -1.28 -29.89
CA ASP A 697 -14.85 0.11 -29.59
C ASP A 697 -14.47 0.50 -28.16
N ALA A 698 -14.74 1.76 -27.79
CA ALA A 698 -14.36 2.28 -26.48
C ALA A 698 -14.96 1.50 -25.29
N TRP A 699 -16.06 0.77 -25.50
CA TRP A 699 -16.76 0.02 -24.46
C TRP A 699 -16.55 -1.50 -24.60
N GLY A 700 -15.72 -1.94 -25.53
CA GLY A 700 -15.39 -3.36 -25.71
C GLY A 700 -16.26 -4.11 -26.72
N CYS A 701 -17.15 -3.45 -27.46
CA CYS A 701 -17.89 -4.13 -28.54
C CYS A 701 -16.93 -4.54 -29.66
N ARG A 702 -17.02 -5.79 -30.12
CA ARG A 702 -16.18 -6.32 -31.19
C ARG A 702 -16.53 -5.69 -32.55
N ARG A 703 -15.50 -5.32 -33.30
CA ARG A 703 -15.61 -4.68 -34.61
C ARG A 703 -14.65 -5.31 -35.62
N ASN A 704 -14.99 -5.18 -36.89
CA ASN A 704 -14.12 -5.58 -37.98
C ASN A 704 -12.87 -4.67 -38.03
N PRO A 705 -11.64 -5.22 -37.88
CA PRO A 705 -10.41 -4.44 -37.82
C PRO A 705 -10.14 -3.56 -39.06
N SER A 706 -10.63 -3.98 -40.23
CA SER A 706 -10.40 -3.28 -41.49
C SER A 706 -11.41 -2.16 -41.77
N THR A 707 -12.54 -2.11 -41.06
CA THR A 707 -13.62 -1.14 -41.33
C THR A 707 -14.11 -0.38 -40.10
N LEU A 708 -13.72 -0.79 -38.89
CA LEU A 708 -14.21 -0.29 -37.60
C LEU A 708 -15.74 -0.36 -37.45
N LYS A 709 -16.41 -1.24 -38.18
CA LYS A 709 -17.84 -1.51 -38.04
C LYS A 709 -18.08 -2.65 -37.07
N ALA A 710 -19.08 -2.51 -36.20
CA ALA A 710 -19.49 -3.57 -35.29
C ALA A 710 -19.94 -4.81 -36.07
N TYR A 711 -19.63 -5.99 -35.53
CA TYR A 711 -20.17 -7.22 -36.10
C TYR A 711 -21.67 -7.32 -35.83
N ALA A 712 -22.42 -7.85 -36.80
CA ALA A 712 -23.78 -8.29 -36.56
C ALA A 712 -23.81 -9.43 -35.53
N ILE A 713 -24.96 -9.64 -34.88
CA ILE A 713 -25.15 -10.70 -33.87
C ILE A 713 -24.75 -12.05 -34.48
N GLY A 714 -23.81 -12.75 -33.82
CA GLY A 714 -23.33 -14.07 -34.26
C GLY A 714 -22.37 -14.06 -35.46
N ALA A 715 -22.04 -12.89 -36.02
CA ALA A 715 -21.13 -12.76 -37.17
C ALA A 715 -19.67 -12.48 -36.80
N ALA A 716 -19.38 -12.28 -35.51
CA ALA A 716 -18.02 -12.03 -35.04
C ALA A 716 -17.15 -13.30 -35.17
N PRO A 717 -15.91 -13.21 -35.71
CA PRO A 717 -15.01 -14.36 -35.79
C PRO A 717 -14.69 -14.93 -34.40
N LYS A 718 -14.61 -16.25 -34.25
CA LYS A 718 -14.27 -16.89 -32.97
C LYS A 718 -12.89 -16.43 -32.48
N LEU A 719 -12.80 -16.06 -31.20
CA LEU A 719 -11.52 -15.80 -30.52
C LEU A 719 -10.79 -17.12 -30.21
N LEU A 720 -9.53 -17.23 -30.61
CA LEU A 720 -8.63 -18.37 -30.44
C LEU A 720 -8.39 -18.71 -28.97
N LEU A 721 -8.16 -17.68 -28.14
CA LEU A 721 -8.00 -17.80 -26.69
C LEU A 721 -9.35 -17.66 -25.95
N GLY A 722 -10.41 -17.21 -26.64
CA GLY A 722 -11.64 -16.78 -26.00
C GLY A 722 -11.50 -15.45 -25.23
N ARG A 723 -10.35 -14.78 -25.31
CA ARG A 723 -10.05 -13.52 -24.62
C ARG A 723 -9.85 -12.36 -25.59
N GLY A 724 -10.24 -11.15 -25.19
CA GLY A 724 -10.31 -9.99 -26.07
C GLY A 724 -10.08 -8.65 -25.37
N TYR A 725 -11.12 -7.84 -25.29
CA TYR A 725 -11.11 -6.51 -24.65
C TYR A 725 -10.55 -6.59 -23.23
N THR A 726 -9.55 -5.73 -22.95
CA THR A 726 -8.81 -5.67 -21.68
C THR A 726 -8.31 -7.02 -21.14
N GLY A 727 -8.05 -8.00 -22.02
CA GLY A 727 -7.55 -9.33 -21.64
C GLY A 727 -8.60 -10.28 -21.06
N HIS A 728 -9.85 -9.84 -20.92
CA HIS A 728 -10.94 -10.63 -20.35
C HIS A 728 -11.48 -11.68 -21.29
N GLU A 729 -12.08 -12.73 -20.72
CA GLU A 729 -12.77 -13.76 -21.48
C GLU A 729 -14.14 -13.25 -21.98
N HIS A 730 -14.40 -13.49 -23.26
CA HIS A 730 -15.66 -13.14 -23.91
C HIS A 730 -16.58 -14.36 -23.91
N LEU A 731 -17.72 -14.25 -23.25
CA LEU A 731 -18.78 -15.24 -23.30
C LEU A 731 -19.73 -14.91 -24.45
N GLU A 732 -19.25 -15.09 -25.68
CA GLU A 732 -19.96 -14.66 -26.91
C GLU A 732 -21.37 -15.27 -27.03
N MET A 733 -21.56 -16.49 -26.54
CA MET A 733 -22.87 -17.15 -26.47
C MET A 733 -23.89 -16.38 -25.63
N PHE A 734 -23.44 -15.60 -24.64
CA PHE A 734 -24.28 -14.74 -23.79
C PHE A 734 -24.12 -13.25 -24.10
N GLY A 735 -23.18 -12.85 -24.96
CA GLY A 735 -22.99 -11.46 -25.37
C GLY A 735 -22.37 -10.57 -24.29
N VAL A 736 -21.77 -11.17 -23.28
CA VAL A 736 -21.14 -10.49 -22.14
C VAL A 736 -19.65 -10.81 -22.07
N ILE A 737 -18.92 -9.95 -21.39
CA ILE A 737 -17.51 -10.16 -21.03
C ILE A 737 -17.48 -10.58 -19.56
N ASN A 738 -16.79 -11.67 -19.27
CA ASN A 738 -16.57 -12.09 -17.89
C ASN A 738 -15.35 -11.35 -17.33
N MET A 739 -15.60 -10.41 -16.41
CA MET A 739 -14.59 -9.65 -15.69
C MET A 739 -14.35 -10.23 -14.30
N ASN A 740 -14.28 -11.56 -14.21
CA ASN A 740 -14.09 -12.37 -13.00
C ASN A 740 -15.22 -12.20 -11.98
N ALA A 741 -15.15 -11.18 -11.11
CA ALA A 741 -16.17 -10.96 -10.08
C ALA A 741 -17.52 -10.57 -10.66
N ARG A 742 -17.53 -9.84 -11.80
CA ARG A 742 -18.75 -9.31 -12.43
C ARG A 742 -18.84 -9.66 -13.90
N LEU A 743 -20.08 -9.70 -14.41
CA LEU A 743 -20.37 -9.76 -15.84
C LEU A 743 -20.58 -8.35 -16.36
N TYR A 744 -19.89 -8.03 -17.46
CA TYR A 744 -19.95 -6.74 -18.12
C TYR A 744 -20.62 -6.87 -19.49
N ASP A 745 -21.60 -6.02 -19.76
CA ASP A 745 -22.22 -5.92 -21.07
C ASP A 745 -21.55 -4.77 -21.86
N PRO A 746 -20.76 -5.05 -22.90
CA PRO A 746 -20.07 -4.02 -23.67
C PRO A 746 -21.02 -3.14 -24.50
N VAL A 747 -22.21 -3.64 -24.82
CA VAL A 747 -23.22 -2.90 -25.57
C VAL A 747 -23.87 -1.87 -24.65
N LEU A 748 -24.29 -2.27 -23.44
CA LEU A 748 -24.81 -1.34 -22.43
C LEU A 748 -23.71 -0.42 -21.88
N GLY A 749 -22.46 -0.89 -21.84
CA GLY A 749 -21.34 -0.19 -21.21
C GLY A 749 -21.39 -0.24 -19.67
N ARG A 750 -22.01 -1.27 -19.10
CA ARG A 750 -22.27 -1.38 -17.66
C ARG A 750 -22.09 -2.79 -17.14
N PHE A 751 -21.78 -2.90 -15.85
CA PHE A 751 -21.86 -4.17 -15.13
C PHE A 751 -23.31 -4.58 -14.88
N LEU A 752 -23.54 -5.90 -14.82
CA LEU A 752 -24.85 -6.46 -14.53
C LEU A 752 -25.15 -6.56 -13.02
N THR A 753 -24.13 -6.41 -12.18
CA THR A 753 -24.21 -6.36 -10.72
C THR A 753 -23.45 -5.16 -10.16
N PRO A 754 -23.83 -4.69 -8.96
CA PRO A 754 -23.09 -3.63 -8.30
C PRO A 754 -21.68 -4.09 -7.93
N ASP A 755 -20.71 -3.18 -8.06
CA ASP A 755 -19.36 -3.30 -7.50
C ASP A 755 -19.45 -3.65 -6.02
N PRO A 756 -18.66 -4.57 -5.44
CA PRO A 756 -18.64 -4.77 -4.00
C PRO A 756 -18.20 -3.53 -3.20
N TYR A 757 -17.43 -2.62 -3.81
CA TYR A 757 -16.80 -1.48 -3.13
C TYR A 757 -17.21 -0.10 -3.71
N VAL A 758 -17.20 0.92 -2.87
CA VAL A 758 -17.21 2.33 -3.30
C VAL A 758 -15.78 2.85 -3.22
N GLN A 759 -15.15 3.02 -4.37
CA GLN A 759 -13.69 3.17 -4.46
C GLN A 759 -13.19 4.59 -4.15
N ILE A 760 -14.03 5.62 -4.34
CA ILE A 760 -13.67 7.03 -4.08
C ILE A 760 -14.79 7.74 -3.33
N LEU A 761 -14.56 8.10 -2.07
CA LEU A 761 -15.59 8.70 -1.22
C LEU A 761 -15.86 10.19 -1.51
N ASP A 762 -14.90 10.92 -2.06
CA ASP A 762 -15.08 12.35 -2.32
C ASP A 762 -15.51 12.66 -3.76
N PHE A 763 -15.94 11.64 -4.53
CA PHE A 763 -16.34 11.75 -5.93
C PHE A 763 -17.69 11.09 -6.21
N THR A 764 -18.64 11.84 -6.77
CA THR A 764 -20.03 11.38 -6.96
C THR A 764 -20.14 10.16 -7.87
N GLN A 765 -19.31 10.05 -8.90
CA GLN A 765 -19.42 8.97 -9.89
C GLN A 765 -19.10 7.59 -9.29
N ALA A 766 -18.28 7.54 -8.23
CA ALA A 766 -17.93 6.29 -7.57
C ALA A 766 -19.09 5.65 -6.80
N PHE A 767 -20.16 6.41 -6.49
CA PHE A 767 -21.38 5.86 -5.88
C PHE A 767 -22.25 5.09 -6.90
N ASN A 768 -22.00 5.28 -8.20
CA ASN A 768 -22.62 4.45 -9.24
C ASN A 768 -21.86 3.14 -9.41
N ARG A 769 -22.18 2.16 -8.58
CA ARG A 769 -21.52 0.84 -8.50
C ARG A 769 -21.73 -0.04 -9.75
N TYR A 770 -22.53 0.36 -10.72
CA TYR A 770 -22.74 -0.37 -11.98
C TYR A 770 -21.93 0.22 -13.14
N SER A 771 -21.34 1.41 -12.96
CA SER A 771 -20.53 2.05 -13.99
C SER A 771 -19.22 1.27 -14.22
N TYR A 772 -18.85 1.06 -15.48
CA TYR A 772 -17.53 0.54 -15.81
C TYR A 772 -16.54 1.70 -15.81
N CYS A 773 -15.50 1.62 -14.97
CA CYS A 773 -14.41 2.58 -14.97
C CYS A 773 -14.87 4.05 -14.80
N MET A 774 -15.88 4.30 -13.96
CA MET A 774 -16.52 5.62 -13.76
C MET A 774 -17.00 6.30 -15.06
N ASN A 775 -17.34 5.50 -16.08
CA ASN A 775 -17.67 5.95 -17.44
C ASN A 775 -16.48 6.55 -18.24
N SER A 776 -15.25 6.20 -17.88
CA SER A 776 -14.01 6.60 -18.56
C SER A 776 -13.20 5.39 -19.04
N PRO A 777 -13.76 4.53 -19.93
CA PRO A 777 -13.22 3.21 -20.28
C PRO A 777 -11.91 3.24 -21.10
N LEU A 778 -11.49 4.40 -21.55
CA LEU A 778 -10.23 4.60 -22.29
C LEU A 778 -9.07 5.05 -21.38
N CYS A 779 -9.37 5.36 -20.11
CA CYS A 779 -8.40 5.82 -19.11
C CYS A 779 -8.18 4.78 -18.00
N TYR A 780 -9.19 3.97 -17.70
CA TYR A 780 -9.13 2.95 -16.64
C TYR A 780 -9.50 1.55 -17.16
N VAL A 781 -8.96 0.52 -16.51
CA VAL A 781 -9.33 -0.90 -16.69
C VAL A 781 -9.73 -1.47 -15.33
N ASP A 782 -10.74 -2.34 -15.31
CA ASP A 782 -11.09 -3.18 -14.17
C ASP A 782 -10.77 -4.64 -14.50
N GLU A 783 -9.63 -5.15 -13.99
CA GLU A 783 -9.12 -6.50 -14.30
C GLU A 783 -9.75 -7.61 -13.45
N ASN A 784 -10.20 -7.29 -12.24
CA ASN A 784 -10.75 -8.27 -11.30
C ASN A 784 -12.28 -8.17 -11.15
N GLY A 785 -12.89 -7.13 -11.72
CA GLY A 785 -14.31 -6.83 -11.55
C GLY A 785 -14.64 -6.27 -10.18
N GLU A 786 -13.68 -5.73 -9.44
CA GLU A 786 -13.87 -5.17 -8.09
C GLU A 786 -13.19 -3.80 -7.94
N PHE A 787 -12.13 -3.53 -8.70
CA PHE A 787 -11.34 -2.31 -8.61
C PHE A 787 -10.86 -1.87 -9.98
N PHE A 788 -11.12 -0.61 -10.34
CA PHE A 788 -10.59 -0.04 -11.58
C PHE A 788 -9.25 0.67 -11.31
N PHE A 789 -8.34 0.59 -12.27
CA PHE A 789 -7.00 1.16 -12.19
C PHE A 789 -6.75 2.14 -13.34
N SER A 790 -6.04 3.25 -13.08
CA SER A 790 -5.63 4.19 -14.13
C SER A 790 -4.52 3.62 -14.99
N ILE A 791 -4.60 3.86 -16.31
CA ILE A 791 -3.66 3.39 -17.32
C ILE A 791 -2.69 4.51 -17.75
N PHE A 792 -3.03 5.77 -17.41
CA PHE A 792 -2.14 6.93 -17.53
C PHE A 792 -1.70 7.34 -16.15
N LEU A 793 -0.59 6.76 -15.73
CA LEU A 793 0.20 7.31 -14.64
C LEU A 793 1.53 7.78 -15.20
N GLY A 794 1.41 8.57 -16.27
CA GLY A 794 2.50 9.32 -16.86
C GLY A 794 3.15 10.29 -15.84
N PRO A 795 4.36 10.79 -16.10
CA PRO A 795 5.32 11.50 -15.22
C PRO A 795 4.83 12.84 -14.65
N VAL A 796 3.55 13.13 -14.83
CA VAL A 796 2.85 14.34 -14.45
C VAL A 796 2.39 14.25 -13.00
N GLY A 797 3.31 13.81 -12.13
CA GLY A 797 3.07 13.52 -10.73
C GLY A 797 3.72 12.22 -10.39
N ALA A 798 5.03 12.34 -10.14
CA ALA A 798 5.93 11.32 -9.66
C ALA A 798 5.21 10.04 -9.21
N ILE A 799 5.43 8.99 -10.04
CA ILE A 799 5.66 7.57 -9.63
C ILE A 799 4.50 6.66 -9.94
N LEU A 800 4.51 6.10 -11.14
CA LEU A 800 3.77 4.89 -11.53
C LEU A 800 3.98 4.57 -13.03
N ASP A 801 4.82 5.33 -13.74
CA ASP A 801 5.17 5.11 -15.15
C ASP A 801 6.11 3.91 -15.42
N GLY A 802 6.17 2.97 -14.47
CA GLY A 802 6.72 1.63 -14.67
C GLY A 802 5.65 0.54 -14.85
N ILE A 803 4.36 0.86 -14.67
CA ILE A 803 3.33 -0.18 -14.45
C ILE A 803 2.33 -0.30 -15.61
N CYS A 804 1.92 0.78 -16.27
CA CYS A 804 0.98 0.65 -17.40
C CYS A 804 1.68 0.19 -18.71
N TRP A 805 3.01 0.18 -18.72
CA TRP A 805 3.83 -0.34 -19.82
C TRP A 805 4.91 -1.33 -19.38
N GLY A 806 5.02 -1.56 -18.08
CA GLY A 806 5.62 -2.78 -17.53
C GLY A 806 4.71 -4.01 -17.67
N ALA A 807 3.43 -3.87 -18.02
CA ALA A 807 2.50 -5.00 -18.14
C ALA A 807 2.71 -5.91 -19.38
N VAL A 808 3.84 -5.83 -20.07
CA VAL A 808 4.30 -6.89 -21.00
C VAL A 808 5.73 -7.36 -20.67
N ILE A 809 6.46 -6.72 -19.73
CA ILE A 809 7.89 -7.02 -19.43
C ILE A 809 8.25 -7.00 -17.94
N GLY A 810 7.51 -6.28 -17.12
CA GLY A 810 7.58 -6.30 -15.67
C GLY A 810 7.22 -7.67 -15.07
N ALA A 811 6.56 -8.57 -15.82
CA ALA A 811 6.35 -9.96 -15.41
C ALA A 811 7.66 -10.73 -15.15
N GLY A 812 8.81 -10.12 -15.44
CA GLY A 812 10.06 -10.57 -14.88
C GLY A 812 10.73 -9.68 -13.85
N ALA A 813 10.91 -8.39 -14.12
CA ALA A 813 11.75 -7.58 -13.21
C ALA A 813 11.03 -7.28 -11.88
N SER A 814 9.69 -7.33 -11.89
CA SER A 814 8.88 -7.36 -10.67
C SER A 814 8.62 -8.79 -10.15
N ALA A 815 8.97 -9.82 -10.94
CA ALA A 815 8.97 -11.19 -10.46
C ALA A 815 9.94 -11.30 -9.28
N VAL A 816 11.20 -10.87 -9.36
CA VAL A 816 12.13 -11.00 -8.20
C VAL A 816 11.64 -10.23 -6.98
N THR A 817 11.04 -9.09 -7.21
CA THR A 817 10.59 -8.21 -6.13
C THR A 817 9.41 -8.79 -5.34
N TYR A 818 8.36 -9.18 -6.06
CA TYR A 818 7.13 -9.69 -5.45
C TYR A 818 7.28 -11.17 -5.17
N SER A 819 7.83 -11.95 -6.11
CA SER A 819 8.06 -13.39 -5.94
C SER A 819 9.04 -13.70 -4.80
N VAL A 820 10.12 -12.97 -4.57
CA VAL A 820 10.98 -13.24 -3.41
C VAL A 820 10.20 -13.01 -2.11
N SER A 821 9.38 -11.96 -2.01
CA SER A 821 8.56 -11.71 -0.80
C SER A 821 7.37 -12.66 -0.63
N THR A 822 6.70 -13.09 -1.71
CA THR A 822 5.53 -14.00 -1.65
C THR A 822 5.94 -15.47 -1.55
N LEU A 823 7.03 -15.86 -2.20
CA LEU A 823 7.61 -17.19 -2.06
C LEU A 823 8.16 -17.37 -0.62
N ILE A 824 8.76 -16.34 0.00
CA ILE A 824 9.25 -16.34 1.40
C ILE A 824 8.13 -16.17 2.45
N SER A 825 6.97 -15.58 2.12
CA SER A 825 5.85 -15.34 3.06
C SER A 825 4.73 -16.38 3.03
N GLY A 826 4.89 -17.45 2.25
CA GLY A 826 3.92 -18.55 2.22
C GLY A 826 2.63 -18.27 1.46
N GLN A 827 2.50 -17.13 0.78
CA GLN A 827 1.27 -16.75 0.06
C GLN A 827 1.28 -17.28 -1.39
N PRO A 828 0.17 -17.84 -1.89
CA PRO A 828 0.10 -18.34 -3.26
C PRO A 828 0.39 -17.23 -4.27
N TRP A 829 1.20 -17.55 -5.29
CA TRP A 829 1.33 -16.71 -6.47
C TRP A 829 -0.06 -16.60 -7.13
N ASN A 830 -0.64 -15.41 -7.07
CA ASN A 830 -1.93 -15.07 -7.66
C ASN A 830 -1.75 -13.73 -8.40
N SER A 831 -2.04 -13.72 -9.70
CA SER A 831 -1.97 -12.55 -10.58
C SER A 831 -2.92 -11.44 -10.12
N GLY A 832 -4.07 -11.79 -9.53
CA GLY A 832 -4.97 -10.88 -8.83
C GLY A 832 -4.40 -10.33 -7.52
N ASN A 833 -3.48 -11.02 -6.83
CA ASN A 833 -2.74 -10.46 -5.69
C ASN A 833 -1.51 -9.65 -6.13
N PHE A 834 -0.89 -10.01 -7.25
CA PHE A 834 0.10 -9.20 -7.96
C PHE A 834 -0.52 -7.87 -8.39
N TRP A 835 -1.69 -7.89 -9.04
CA TRP A 835 -2.48 -6.71 -9.40
C TRP A 835 -3.28 -6.10 -8.23
N LYS A 836 -3.47 -6.77 -7.08
CA LYS A 836 -3.84 -6.09 -5.83
C LYS A 836 -2.63 -5.42 -5.18
N SER A 837 -1.40 -5.92 -5.33
CA SER A 837 -0.21 -5.19 -4.83
C SER A 837 0.20 -4.04 -5.77
N VAL A 838 -0.09 -4.18 -7.07
CA VAL A 838 0.08 -3.16 -8.11
C VAL A 838 -1.15 -2.25 -8.23
N GLY A 839 -2.33 -2.73 -7.82
CA GLY A 839 -3.63 -2.06 -7.97
C GLY A 839 -4.31 -1.60 -6.67
N VAL A 840 -4.04 -2.19 -5.51
CA VAL A 840 -4.23 -1.49 -4.20
C VAL A 840 -3.25 -0.31 -4.11
N GLY A 841 -2.15 -0.35 -4.87
CA GLY A 841 -1.34 0.84 -5.19
C GLY A 841 -2.02 1.84 -6.14
N ALA A 842 -3.01 1.45 -6.94
CA ALA A 842 -3.68 2.31 -7.92
C ALA A 842 -5.06 2.85 -7.46
N VAL A 843 -5.66 2.32 -6.39
CA VAL A 843 -6.74 3.04 -5.65
C VAL A 843 -6.14 4.04 -4.64
N GLY A 844 -4.89 3.84 -4.21
CA GLY A 844 -4.10 4.89 -3.51
C GLY A 844 -3.45 5.90 -4.47
N GLY A 845 -3.08 5.47 -5.68
CA GLY A 845 -2.34 6.28 -6.65
C GLY A 845 -3.16 7.37 -7.36
N ALA A 846 -4.50 7.28 -7.36
CA ALA A 846 -5.34 8.35 -7.89
C ALA A 846 -5.66 9.47 -6.87
N ILE A 847 -5.23 9.33 -5.59
CA ILE A 847 -5.40 10.35 -4.53
C ILE A 847 -4.07 10.59 -3.76
N GLY A 848 -2.95 10.11 -4.30
CA GLY A 848 -1.65 10.04 -3.62
C GLY A 848 -0.44 10.50 -4.44
N GLY A 849 -0.63 11.35 -5.45
CA GLY A 849 0.45 11.83 -6.33
C GLY A 849 1.54 12.60 -5.58
N GLY A 850 2.71 11.97 -5.47
CA GLY A 850 4.00 12.52 -5.06
C GLY A 850 4.68 11.74 -3.94
N PHE A 851 5.53 10.74 -4.27
CA PHE A 851 6.80 10.32 -3.61
C PHE A 851 7.16 8.81 -3.82
N GLY A 852 8.42 8.50 -4.25
CA GLY A 852 8.99 7.14 -4.52
C GLY A 852 8.96 6.36 -5.89
N ALA A 853 9.64 6.77 -6.98
CA ALA A 853 10.05 5.91 -8.13
C ALA A 853 11.45 6.34 -8.49
N VAL A 854 12.37 5.95 -7.61
CA VAL A 854 13.54 5.14 -7.94
C VAL A 854 14.03 4.62 -6.58
N GLY A 855 14.12 3.29 -6.40
CA GLY A 855 14.91 2.68 -5.32
C GLY A 855 14.29 2.61 -3.91
N SER A 856 13.33 1.71 -3.68
CA SER A 856 13.47 0.75 -2.57
C SER A 856 12.31 -0.24 -2.56
N LEU A 857 12.66 -1.44 -2.95
CA LEU A 857 11.94 -2.64 -2.59
C LEU A 857 12.16 -3.04 -1.13
N SER A 858 12.01 -2.08 -0.23
CA SER A 858 12.01 -2.29 1.22
C SER A 858 11.27 -1.19 1.99
N ALA A 859 10.54 -0.28 1.32
CA ALA A 859 9.76 0.77 2.01
C ALA A 859 8.54 1.29 1.21
N LEU A 860 7.96 0.50 0.29
CA LEU A 860 6.83 0.96 -0.54
C LEU A 860 5.50 0.34 -0.15
N GLY A 861 4.85 1.04 0.76
CA GLY A 861 3.40 1.19 0.74
C GLY A 861 2.79 2.03 1.87
N THR A 862 3.50 3.00 2.46
CA THR A 862 2.93 3.89 3.50
C THR A 862 2.97 5.36 3.18
N PHE A 863 3.43 5.76 2.00
CA PHE A 863 3.75 7.17 1.84
C PHE A 863 3.20 7.79 0.55
N GLY A 864 1.99 7.38 0.19
CA GLY A 864 1.18 7.96 -0.89
C GLY A 864 -0.31 8.01 -0.55
N ASN A 865 -0.69 8.41 0.67
CA ASN A 865 -2.09 8.42 1.11
C ASN A 865 -2.59 9.77 1.63
N SER A 866 -1.97 10.88 1.21
CA SER A 866 -2.54 12.24 1.22
C SER A 866 -1.46 13.32 1.12
N VAL A 867 -1.75 14.37 0.35
CA VAL A 867 -1.08 15.67 0.43
C VAL A 867 -0.85 16.03 1.90
N GLY A 868 0.39 16.40 2.27
CA GLY A 868 0.97 16.50 3.61
C GLY A 868 0.32 17.47 4.61
N TYR A 869 -1.00 17.40 4.76
CA TYR A 869 -1.84 18.05 5.77
C TYR A 869 -2.92 17.13 6.36
N ASN A 870 -2.93 15.85 6.00
CA ASN A 870 -3.95 14.88 6.42
C ASN A 870 -3.42 13.77 7.34
N MET A 871 -2.32 13.98 8.07
CA MET A 871 -1.85 12.96 9.04
C MET A 871 -2.78 12.76 10.24
N LEU A 872 -3.80 13.62 10.45
CA LEU A 872 -4.85 13.42 11.47
C LEU A 872 -6.24 13.09 10.89
N SER A 873 -6.55 13.50 9.65
CA SER A 873 -7.85 13.27 8.99
C SER A 873 -7.83 12.10 7.99
N GLY A 874 -6.68 11.76 7.42
CA GLY A 874 -6.50 10.64 6.48
C GLY A 874 -6.50 9.28 7.16
N VAL A 875 -5.98 9.18 8.39
CA VAL A 875 -6.11 7.97 9.21
C VAL A 875 -7.59 7.71 9.52
N ALA A 876 -8.35 8.77 9.79
CA ALA A 876 -9.79 8.67 9.99
C ALA A 876 -10.53 8.30 8.69
N ASN A 877 -10.22 8.92 7.54
CA ASN A 877 -10.95 8.67 6.29
C ASN A 877 -10.56 7.37 5.56
N THR A 878 -9.31 6.89 5.61
CA THR A 878 -8.90 5.63 4.96
C THR A 878 -9.25 4.41 5.83
N ALA A 879 -9.09 4.51 7.15
CA ALA A 879 -9.67 3.51 8.07
C ALA A 879 -11.20 3.53 7.98
N ALA A 880 -11.81 4.71 7.77
CA ALA A 880 -13.22 4.78 7.46
C ALA A 880 -13.53 4.15 6.10
N THR A 881 -12.96 4.48 4.93
CA THR A 881 -13.36 3.84 3.65
C THR A 881 -13.37 2.31 3.70
N ASN A 882 -12.36 1.71 4.34
CA ASN A 882 -12.32 0.26 4.57
C ASN A 882 -13.40 -0.19 5.56
N ALA A 883 -13.53 0.45 6.74
CA ALA A 883 -14.61 0.17 7.70
C ALA A 883 -16.03 0.50 7.20
N ILE A 884 -16.16 1.36 6.18
CA ILE A 884 -17.42 1.89 5.68
C ILE A 884 -17.98 0.94 4.63
N PHE A 885 -17.19 0.53 3.62
CA PHE A 885 -17.74 -0.16 2.44
C PHE A 885 -17.18 -1.56 2.16
N GLY A 886 -16.23 -2.12 2.93
CA GLY A 886 -15.67 -3.42 2.52
C GLY A 886 -14.81 -4.25 3.47
N ASN A 887 -14.30 -3.73 4.59
CA ASN A 887 -13.57 -4.51 5.60
C ASN A 887 -13.92 -4.01 7.00
N ASP A 888 -14.62 -4.86 7.73
CA ASP A 888 -14.92 -4.69 9.14
C ASP A 888 -13.65 -4.83 9.98
N MET A 889 -13.23 -3.75 10.65
CA MET A 889 -12.04 -3.77 11.52
C MET A 889 -12.29 -4.64 12.76
N ASN A 890 -11.49 -5.69 12.92
CA ASN A 890 -11.41 -6.50 14.13
C ASN A 890 -10.63 -5.74 15.23
N TRP A 891 -10.74 -6.14 16.50
CA TRP A 891 -9.87 -5.58 17.54
C TRP A 891 -8.46 -6.17 17.52
N SER A 892 -8.25 -7.29 16.83
CA SER A 892 -6.91 -7.65 16.38
C SER A 892 -6.35 -6.60 15.43
N ASP A 893 -7.20 -6.02 14.57
CA ASP A 893 -6.82 -4.95 13.65
C ASP A 893 -6.68 -3.63 14.39
N ILE A 894 -7.48 -3.38 15.44
CA ILE A 894 -7.36 -2.27 16.41
C ILE A 894 -6.15 -2.44 17.34
N TYR A 895 -5.67 -3.66 17.62
CA TYR A 895 -4.39 -3.88 18.32
C TYR A 895 -3.20 -3.84 17.39
N SER A 896 -3.35 -4.21 16.13
CA SER A 896 -2.45 -3.75 15.07
C SER A 896 -2.77 -2.31 14.63
N VAL A 897 -3.61 -1.56 15.39
CA VAL A 897 -3.94 -0.14 15.22
C VAL A 897 -3.77 0.66 16.54
N ILE A 898 -3.48 0.06 17.69
CA ILE A 898 -3.19 0.78 18.96
C ILE A 898 -1.94 0.20 19.60
N GLY A 899 -1.65 -1.08 19.35
CA GLY A 899 -0.29 -1.61 19.21
C GLY A 899 0.22 -1.58 17.75
N GLY A 900 -0.54 -1.01 16.80
CA GLY A 900 -0.14 -0.88 15.40
C GLY A 900 -0.77 0.26 14.55
N SER A 901 -1.39 1.32 15.10
CA SER A 901 -1.64 2.56 14.29
C SER A 901 -0.49 3.51 14.47
N ALA A 902 0.60 2.95 14.97
CA ALA A 902 1.92 3.39 14.66
C ALA A 902 2.68 2.37 13.79
N ILE A 903 2.11 1.20 13.43
CA ILE A 903 2.79 0.12 12.69
C ILE A 903 1.75 -0.76 11.95
N GLY A 904 1.36 -0.39 10.74
CA GLY A 904 0.34 -1.18 10.03
C GLY A 904 -0.09 -0.72 8.65
N ILE A 905 0.51 0.33 8.08
CA ILE A 905 0.64 0.46 6.64
C ILE A 905 2.13 0.69 6.41
N VAL A 906 2.69 -0.15 5.54
CA VAL A 906 4.06 -0.50 5.07
C VAL A 906 5.35 0.00 5.74
N ILE A 907 5.93 -0.92 6.49
CA ILE A 907 7.27 -1.39 6.12
C ILE A 907 7.05 -2.84 5.64
N PRO A 908 7.52 -3.26 4.45
CA PRO A 908 7.63 -4.68 4.16
C PRO A 908 8.47 -5.26 5.27
N THR A 909 8.09 -6.41 5.81
CA THR A 909 8.80 -7.11 6.88
C THR A 909 10.31 -6.88 6.76
N PHE A 910 10.83 -5.91 7.52
CA PHE A 910 12.27 -5.71 7.65
C PHE A 910 12.70 -6.85 8.56
N LYS A 911 12.92 -8.02 7.98
CA LYS A 911 13.64 -9.12 8.63
C LYS A 911 15.09 -8.66 8.74
N GLY A 912 15.38 -7.84 9.76
CA GLY A 912 16.72 -7.33 9.98
C GLY A 912 16.84 -6.12 10.87
N VAL A 913 16.15 -6.08 12.01
CA VAL A 913 16.66 -5.70 13.36
C VAL A 913 15.51 -6.02 14.33
N ASN A 914 15.47 -7.25 14.87
CA ASN A 914 14.61 -7.51 16.04
C ASN A 914 15.35 -6.98 17.27
N GLY A 915 14.76 -5.97 17.92
CA GLY A 915 15.25 -5.45 19.19
C GLY A 915 14.83 -4.01 19.43
N GLY A 916 13.87 -3.84 20.35
CA GLY A 916 13.41 -2.68 21.14
C GLY A 916 13.89 -1.23 20.95
N LYS A 917 14.96 -0.89 20.25
CA LYS A 917 15.50 0.49 20.14
C LYS A 917 14.61 1.41 19.28
N LEU A 918 14.12 0.92 18.15
CA LEU A 918 13.21 1.68 17.28
C LEU A 918 11.81 1.81 17.90
N ALA A 919 11.31 0.73 18.51
CA ALA A 919 10.05 0.76 19.25
C ALA A 919 10.10 1.70 20.46
N ASN A 920 11.21 1.75 21.19
CA ASN A 920 11.39 2.66 22.33
C ASN A 920 11.59 4.12 21.92
N SER A 921 12.32 4.40 20.83
CA SER A 921 12.47 5.75 20.26
C SER A 921 11.13 6.28 19.71
N LEU A 922 10.38 5.45 19.00
CA LEU A 922 9.05 5.82 18.49
C LEU A 922 8.01 5.97 19.63
N ALA A 923 8.11 5.16 20.69
CA ALA A 923 7.30 5.33 21.89
C ALA A 923 7.64 6.61 22.65
N GLU A 924 8.92 7.02 22.70
CA GLU A 924 9.34 8.27 23.33
C GLU A 924 8.95 9.50 22.51
N ILE A 925 9.09 9.45 21.18
CA ILE A 925 8.59 10.48 20.25
C ILE A 925 7.07 10.63 20.39
N GLY A 926 6.33 9.51 20.45
CA GLY A 926 4.88 9.51 20.68
C GLY A 926 4.48 10.05 22.06
N TYR A 927 5.17 9.62 23.12
CA TYR A 927 4.91 10.05 24.50
C TYR A 927 5.23 11.54 24.73
N ASN A 928 6.36 12.03 24.23
CA ASN A 928 6.76 13.44 24.38
C ASN A 928 6.03 14.38 23.41
N SER A 929 5.57 13.88 22.26
CA SER A 929 4.59 14.57 21.41
C SER A 929 3.29 14.81 22.18
N MET A 930 2.68 13.75 22.72
CA MET A 930 1.44 13.85 23.50
C MET A 930 1.58 14.72 24.75
N ARG A 931 2.70 14.61 25.47
CA ARG A 931 3.01 15.47 26.62
C ARG A 931 3.24 16.91 26.21
N GLY A 932 3.94 17.16 25.10
CA GLY A 932 4.17 18.47 24.50
C GLY A 932 2.86 19.15 24.10
N THR A 933 1.96 18.41 23.44
CA THR A 933 0.59 18.82 23.12
C THR A 933 -0.21 19.13 24.38
N ALA A 934 -0.15 18.29 25.42
CA ALA A 934 -0.87 18.51 26.67
C ALA A 934 -0.37 19.77 27.41
N THR A 935 0.95 19.99 27.48
CA THR A 935 1.52 21.22 28.05
C THR A 935 1.18 22.45 27.22
N GLY A 936 1.21 22.34 25.89
CA GLY A 936 0.85 23.38 24.94
C GLY A 936 -0.63 23.75 24.96
N LEU A 937 -1.51 22.77 25.18
CA LEU A 937 -2.94 22.99 25.42
C LEU A 937 -3.16 23.72 26.74
N THR A 938 -2.49 23.35 27.83
CA THR A 938 -2.62 24.09 29.10
C THR A 938 -2.06 25.51 29.04
N SER A 939 -0.91 25.75 28.41
CA SER A 939 -0.38 27.11 28.22
C SER A 939 -1.22 27.91 27.23
N GLY A 940 -1.74 27.25 26.19
CA GLY A 940 -2.61 27.84 25.17
C GLY A 940 -3.97 28.26 25.73
N VAL A 941 -4.56 27.49 26.66
CA VAL A 941 -5.77 27.90 27.40
C VAL A 941 -5.49 29.13 28.28
N VAL A 942 -4.35 29.17 28.97
CA VAL A 942 -3.93 30.32 29.80
C VAL A 942 -3.65 31.56 28.94
N ASN A 943 -2.98 31.41 27.79
CA ASN A 943 -2.69 32.49 26.84
C ASN A 943 -3.94 32.96 26.08
N ALA A 944 -4.85 32.05 25.73
CA ALA A 944 -6.12 32.40 25.09
C ALA A 944 -7.04 33.19 26.04
N ILE A 945 -6.99 32.90 27.34
CA ILE A 945 -7.68 33.71 28.36
C ILE A 945 -6.97 35.06 28.59
N ALA A 946 -5.63 35.08 28.65
CA ALA A 946 -4.85 36.29 28.86
C ALA A 946 -4.91 37.28 27.67
N TYR A 947 -5.02 36.79 26.44
CA TYR A 947 -5.01 37.58 25.21
C TYR A 947 -6.35 37.57 24.44
N LYS A 948 -7.39 36.90 24.97
CA LYS A 948 -8.73 36.78 24.38
C LYS A 948 -8.73 36.27 22.92
N ASP A 949 -7.89 35.29 22.63
CA ASP A 949 -7.72 34.70 21.30
C ASP A 949 -7.78 33.15 21.39
N PRO A 950 -8.91 32.52 21.01
CA PRO A 950 -9.11 31.07 21.12
C PRO A 950 -8.16 30.25 20.24
N ASP A 951 -7.64 30.83 19.16
CA ASP A 951 -6.77 30.13 18.21
C ASP A 951 -5.38 29.85 18.80
N ARG A 952 -4.99 30.58 19.85
CA ARG A 952 -3.75 30.35 20.60
C ARG A 952 -3.76 29.07 21.41
N ILE A 953 -4.94 28.54 21.75
CA ILE A 953 -5.07 27.21 22.38
C ILE A 953 -4.48 26.15 21.46
N TRP A 954 -4.79 26.26 20.17
CA TRP A 954 -4.37 25.31 19.15
C TRP A 954 -2.98 25.60 18.60
N GLN A 955 -2.57 26.87 18.48
CA GLN A 955 -1.22 27.23 18.08
C GLN A 955 -0.17 26.82 19.13
N ASP A 956 -0.46 26.98 20.42
CA ASP A 956 0.46 26.57 21.50
C ASP A 956 0.41 25.04 21.72
N ALA A 957 -0.73 24.38 21.48
CA ALA A 957 -0.83 22.92 21.45
C ALA A 957 0.01 22.30 20.33
N VAL A 958 -0.09 22.86 19.12
CA VAL A 958 0.68 22.42 17.95
C VAL A 958 2.16 22.79 18.11
N GLY A 959 2.48 23.98 18.63
CA GLY A 959 3.84 24.37 18.97
C GLY A 959 4.46 23.50 20.08
N GLY A 960 3.66 23.09 21.06
CA GLY A 960 4.06 22.15 22.11
C GLY A 960 4.27 20.73 21.60
N ALA A 961 3.41 20.25 20.69
CA ALA A 961 3.54 18.97 20.00
C ALA A 961 4.80 18.92 19.14
N ILE A 962 5.00 19.95 18.30
CA ILE A 962 6.16 20.09 17.42
C ILE A 962 7.42 20.20 18.28
N SER A 963 7.44 21.03 19.32
CA SER A 963 8.59 21.12 20.24
C SER A 963 8.87 19.77 20.93
N GLY A 964 7.85 19.02 21.33
CA GLY A 964 8.00 17.69 21.94
C GLY A 964 8.56 16.63 20.98
N VAL A 965 8.11 16.65 19.72
CA VAL A 965 8.58 15.78 18.64
C VAL A 965 9.99 16.15 18.22
N SER A 966 10.24 17.41 17.86
CA SER A 966 11.55 17.89 17.41
C SER A 966 12.64 17.69 18.46
N ARG A 967 12.29 17.85 19.75
CA ARG A 967 13.22 17.63 20.86
C ARG A 967 13.50 16.16 21.11
N SER A 968 12.54 15.26 20.89
CA SER A 968 12.76 13.82 21.03
C SER A 968 13.56 13.27 19.85
N ILE A 969 13.24 13.70 18.63
CA ILE A 969 13.98 13.35 17.41
C ILE A 969 15.41 13.88 17.47
N ALA A 970 15.62 15.15 17.83
CA ALA A 970 16.97 15.71 17.94
C ALA A 970 17.79 15.02 19.06
N MET A 971 17.16 14.63 20.19
CA MET A 971 17.86 13.97 21.28
C MET A 971 18.13 12.48 21.02
N ASP A 972 17.25 11.79 20.27
CA ASP A 972 17.42 10.39 19.84
C ASP A 972 18.50 10.28 18.77
N VAL A 973 18.53 11.23 17.82
CA VAL A 973 19.53 11.29 16.75
C VAL A 973 20.93 11.69 17.28
N ILE A 974 21.02 12.54 18.30
CA ILE A 974 22.31 13.03 18.82
C ILE A 974 22.85 12.14 19.97
N PHE A 975 22.00 11.55 20.82
CA PHE A 975 22.43 10.88 22.07
C PHE A 975 21.89 9.44 22.26
N GLY A 976 21.06 8.92 21.35
CA GLY A 976 20.42 7.60 21.46
C GLY A 976 19.18 7.57 22.38
N ALA A 977 18.46 6.44 22.35
CA ALA A 977 17.25 6.18 23.13
C ALA A 977 17.56 5.98 24.63
N PRO A 978 16.65 6.34 25.56
CA PRO A 978 16.85 6.27 27.00
C PRO A 978 16.94 4.83 27.52
N TYR A 979 17.80 4.62 28.51
CA TYR A 979 17.84 3.40 29.31
C TYR A 979 17.10 3.60 30.65
N LYS A 980 16.55 2.54 31.24
CA LYS A 980 15.98 2.56 32.60
C LYS A 980 17.12 2.29 33.60
N VAL A 981 17.36 3.19 34.55
CA VAL A 981 18.49 3.13 35.50
C VAL A 981 18.44 1.87 36.37
N GLU A 982 19.54 1.11 36.44
CA GLU A 982 19.83 0.20 37.55
C GLU A 982 20.18 1.02 38.80
N LYS A 983 19.62 0.63 39.94
CA LYS A 983 19.54 1.40 41.19
C LYS A 983 20.85 1.57 41.99
N SER A 984 22.01 1.61 41.35
CA SER A 984 23.27 1.98 42.03
C SER A 984 23.78 3.31 41.50
N TYR A 985 24.09 4.23 42.42
CA TYR A 985 24.55 5.62 42.22
C TYR A 985 23.41 6.65 42.15
N GLY A 986 23.08 7.19 43.33
CA GLY A 986 21.91 8.04 43.59
C GLY A 986 21.99 9.47 43.07
N ALA A 987 21.60 9.67 41.81
CA ALA A 987 21.12 10.95 41.30
C ALA A 987 19.89 10.71 40.41
N GLU A 988 18.80 11.43 40.64
CA GLU A 988 17.61 11.36 39.78
C GLU A 988 17.86 12.11 38.45
N GLY A 989 18.27 11.37 37.41
CA GLY A 989 18.45 11.86 36.05
C GLY A 989 18.53 10.72 35.03
N LEU A 990 18.03 10.95 33.81
CA LEU A 990 18.01 9.99 32.68
C LEU A 990 19.32 10.06 31.89
N TYR A 991 20.03 8.93 31.75
CA TYR A 991 21.22 8.81 30.91
C TYR A 991 20.87 8.26 29.52
N ARG A 992 21.46 8.85 28.47
CA ARG A 992 21.30 8.43 27.06
C ARG A 992 22.68 8.04 26.51
N GLY A 993 22.81 6.81 26.05
CA GLY A 993 24.07 6.23 25.58
C GLY A 993 24.19 6.30 24.07
N GLY A 994 25.02 7.23 23.58
CA GLY A 994 25.31 7.43 22.15
C GLY A 994 26.60 8.23 21.94
N GLY A 995 27.08 8.27 20.69
CA GLY A 995 28.45 8.64 20.28
C GLY A 995 28.96 10.05 20.64
N LEU A 996 28.14 10.96 21.17
CA LEU A 996 28.60 12.26 21.65
C LEU A 996 29.09 12.24 23.13
N SER A 997 28.68 11.24 23.91
CA SER A 997 29.11 11.07 25.32
C SER A 997 30.61 10.82 25.46
N THR A 998 31.20 10.21 24.43
CA THR A 998 32.63 9.92 24.27
C THR A 998 33.42 11.08 23.66
N LEU A 999 32.76 12.12 23.13
CA LEU A 999 33.38 13.28 22.48
C LEU A 999 33.52 14.53 23.38
N LEU A 1000 32.94 14.55 24.58
CA LEU A 1000 32.98 15.69 25.50
C LEU A 1000 34.14 15.60 26.50
N MET A 1001 34.84 16.72 26.73
CA MET A 1001 35.96 16.80 27.68
C MET A 1001 35.54 16.53 29.14
N LYS A 1002 36.46 15.94 29.93
CA LYS A 1002 36.26 15.58 31.34
C LYS A 1002 35.70 16.75 32.17
N GLY A 1003 34.64 16.51 32.94
CA GLY A 1003 34.12 17.44 33.95
C GLY A 1003 33.06 18.44 33.46
N GLY A 1004 32.63 18.37 32.21
CA GLY A 1004 31.52 19.20 31.69
C GLY A 1004 30.15 18.61 32.03
N GLY A 1005 29.32 19.39 32.73
CA GLY A 1005 27.87 19.17 32.82
C GLY A 1005 27.17 20.04 31.78
N ILE A 1006 26.16 19.50 31.10
CA ILE A 1006 25.27 20.31 30.25
C ILE A 1006 23.82 19.95 30.58
N THR A 1007 23.04 20.96 30.95
CA THR A 1007 21.61 20.81 31.13
C THR A 1007 20.92 20.94 29.77
N LEU A 1008 20.19 19.91 29.35
CA LEU A 1008 19.45 19.86 28.08
C LEU A 1008 17.96 19.69 28.38
N GLY A 1009 17.29 20.81 28.65
CA GLY A 1009 15.91 20.78 29.07
C GLY A 1009 15.71 20.40 30.53
N ARG A 1010 14.65 19.63 30.83
CA ARG A 1010 14.39 19.11 32.18
C ARG A 1010 15.34 17.97 32.58
N ASN A 1011 16.25 17.58 31.69
CA ASN A 1011 17.21 16.51 31.89
C ASN A 1011 18.61 17.13 32.01
N MET A 1012 19.41 16.59 32.93
CA MET A 1012 20.79 17.01 33.18
C MET A 1012 21.74 15.91 32.73
N TYR A 1013 22.74 16.26 31.91
CA TYR A 1013 23.81 15.35 31.51
C TYR A 1013 25.11 15.76 32.20
N VAL A 1014 25.65 14.90 33.06
CA VAL A 1014 26.95 15.12 33.73
C VAL A 1014 27.81 13.89 33.53
N ASN A 1015 28.96 14.06 32.89
CA ASN A 1015 30.00 13.04 32.82
C ASN A 1015 31.06 13.33 33.89
N SER A 1016 30.95 12.68 35.05
CA SER A 1016 31.90 12.80 36.15
C SER A 1016 32.35 11.40 36.58
N ARG A 1017 33.66 11.17 36.60
CA ARG A 1017 34.26 10.06 37.33
C ARG A 1017 34.90 10.49 38.66
N ASN A 1018 34.92 11.78 39.02
CA ASN A 1018 35.79 12.26 40.12
C ASN A 1018 35.45 13.57 40.87
N ASP A 1019 34.28 14.21 40.73
CA ASP A 1019 33.86 15.27 41.67
C ASP A 1019 32.33 15.43 41.62
N GLU A 1020 31.65 15.12 42.71
CA GLU A 1020 30.26 14.65 42.60
C GLU A 1020 29.16 15.50 43.25
N GLU A 1021 29.40 16.50 44.10
CA GLU A 1021 28.25 17.22 44.72
C GLU A 1021 28.08 18.69 44.31
N GLY A 1022 29.16 19.46 44.18
CA GLY A 1022 29.08 20.88 43.82
C GLY A 1022 28.49 21.13 42.43
N THR A 1023 29.00 20.45 41.42
CA THR A 1023 28.52 20.60 40.03
C THR A 1023 27.05 20.17 39.91
N ARG A 1024 26.60 19.20 40.71
CA ARG A 1024 25.19 18.77 40.73
C ARG A 1024 24.25 19.86 41.26
N PHE A 1025 24.62 20.58 42.32
CA PHE A 1025 23.77 21.66 42.85
C PHE A 1025 23.65 22.86 41.91
N HIS A 1026 24.74 23.17 41.19
CA HIS A 1026 24.75 24.23 40.19
C HIS A 1026 23.75 23.94 39.06
N GLU A 1027 23.88 22.77 38.44
CA GLU A 1027 23.03 22.37 37.32
C GLU A 1027 21.56 22.12 37.75
N ASN A 1028 21.33 21.61 38.95
CA ASN A 1028 19.97 21.49 39.49
C ASN A 1028 19.27 22.85 39.63
N TYR A 1029 20.02 23.91 39.94
CA TYR A 1029 19.44 25.25 39.99
C TYR A 1029 19.11 25.79 38.60
N HIS A 1030 19.91 25.46 37.58
CA HIS A 1030 19.57 25.77 36.19
C HIS A 1030 18.30 25.08 35.72
N ILE A 1031 18.05 23.84 36.15
CA ILE A 1031 16.78 23.15 35.90
C ILE A 1031 15.61 23.90 36.57
N GLN A 1032 15.80 24.41 37.79
CA GLN A 1032 14.78 25.22 38.47
C GLN A 1032 14.53 26.56 37.76
N GLN A 1033 15.59 27.27 37.38
CA GLN A 1033 15.50 28.51 36.61
C GLN A 1033 14.79 28.29 35.28
N GLN A 1034 15.11 27.20 34.57
CA GLN A 1034 14.46 26.82 33.31
C GLN A 1034 12.99 26.47 33.50
N ASN A 1035 12.63 25.76 34.57
CA ASN A 1035 11.23 25.46 34.88
C ASN A 1035 10.42 26.72 35.23
N GLN A 1036 11.05 27.72 35.85
CA GLN A 1036 10.40 28.99 36.19
C GLN A 1036 10.27 29.94 34.99
N MET A 1037 11.27 29.99 34.11
CA MET A 1037 11.32 30.95 33.00
C MET A 1037 10.80 30.40 31.67
N GLY A 1038 10.71 29.07 31.55
CA GLY A 1038 10.45 28.38 30.30
C GLY A 1038 11.71 28.23 29.44
N TRP A 1039 11.76 27.14 28.65
CA TRP A 1039 12.96 26.71 27.91
C TRP A 1039 13.50 27.77 26.94
N ALA A 1040 12.64 28.38 26.11
CA ALA A 1040 13.07 29.36 25.11
C ALA A 1040 13.64 30.64 25.73
N ASN A 1041 13.03 31.15 26.82
CA ASN A 1041 13.50 32.35 27.50
C ASN A 1041 14.77 32.09 28.31
N PHE A 1042 14.91 30.91 28.90
CA PHE A 1042 16.14 30.52 29.61
C PHE A 1042 17.32 30.54 28.65
N TYR A 1043 17.30 29.74 27.56
CA TYR A 1043 18.44 29.70 26.64
C TYR A 1043 18.62 30.99 25.82
N GLY A 1044 17.54 31.70 25.48
CA GLY A 1044 17.64 33.02 24.83
C GLY A 1044 18.38 34.03 25.70
N ARG A 1045 18.07 34.06 27.01
CA ARG A 1045 18.77 34.92 27.98
C ARG A 1045 20.19 34.44 28.25
N THR A 1046 20.41 33.13 28.37
CA THR A 1046 21.73 32.52 28.54
C THR A 1046 22.65 32.88 27.38
N ILE A 1047 22.20 32.73 26.13
CA ILE A 1047 22.97 33.11 24.92
C ILE A 1047 23.27 34.62 24.90
N GLN A 1048 22.29 35.46 25.27
CA GLN A 1048 22.49 36.90 25.37
C GLN A 1048 23.54 37.26 26.43
N GLU A 1049 23.46 36.70 27.63
CA GLU A 1049 24.42 36.93 28.73
C GLU A 1049 25.82 36.42 28.35
N TYR A 1050 25.93 35.24 27.73
CA TYR A 1050 27.21 34.71 27.26
C TYR A 1050 27.82 35.55 26.12
N SER A 1051 27.00 36.11 25.23
CA SER A 1051 27.47 36.99 24.15
C SER A 1051 27.95 38.35 24.67
N GLN A 1052 27.40 38.82 25.79
CA GLN A 1052 27.69 40.13 26.36
C GLN A 1052 28.87 40.13 27.33
N TYR A 1053 29.07 39.04 28.09
CA TYR A 1053 30.03 38.97 29.19
C TYR A 1053 31.14 37.90 28.98
N GLY A 1054 30.97 37.01 28.00
CA GLY A 1054 31.96 35.99 27.65
C GLY A 1054 32.03 34.81 28.65
N PHE A 1055 32.52 33.65 28.17
CA PHE A 1055 32.58 32.41 28.95
C PHE A 1055 33.85 32.28 29.82
N PHE A 1056 34.96 32.91 29.42
CA PHE A 1056 36.29 32.69 29.99
C PHE A 1056 37.12 33.96 30.23
N ASP A 1057 36.56 35.16 30.07
CA ASP A 1057 37.30 36.39 30.33
C ASP A 1057 37.44 36.63 31.85
N PRO A 1058 38.66 36.69 32.41
CA PRO A 1058 38.87 36.82 33.85
C PRO A 1058 38.37 38.14 34.46
N MET A 1059 38.04 39.16 33.66
CA MET A 1059 37.54 40.43 34.19
C MET A 1059 36.03 40.59 34.24
N ASP A 1060 35.25 39.88 33.39
CA ASP A 1060 33.78 40.05 33.32
C ASP A 1060 33.02 38.74 33.06
N ASN A 1061 33.47 37.60 33.60
CA ASN A 1061 32.82 36.30 33.37
C ASN A 1061 31.37 36.24 33.93
N VAL A 1062 30.46 35.62 33.17
CA VAL A 1062 29.07 35.32 33.58
C VAL A 1062 28.95 34.64 34.94
N TYR A 1063 29.93 33.84 35.39
CA TYR A 1063 29.92 33.18 36.71
C TYR A 1063 30.16 34.16 37.87
N THR A 1064 30.74 35.34 37.62
CA THR A 1064 31.11 36.33 38.65
C THR A 1064 30.24 37.59 38.62
N THR A 1065 29.43 37.77 37.58
CA THR A 1065 28.60 38.95 37.37
C THR A 1065 27.23 38.82 38.03
N LYS A 1066 26.99 39.59 39.11
CA LYS A 1066 25.72 39.55 39.87
C LYS A 1066 24.50 39.81 38.99
N GLY A 1067 23.61 38.82 38.93
CA GLY A 1067 22.31 38.93 38.28
C GLY A 1067 22.13 38.03 37.05
N THR A 1068 23.23 37.47 36.51
CA THR A 1068 23.20 36.45 35.44
C THR A 1068 22.65 35.12 35.96
N LEU A 1069 22.21 34.26 35.05
CA LEU A 1069 21.68 32.93 35.38
C LEU A 1069 22.77 32.04 36.01
N GLU A 1070 23.98 32.07 35.44
CA GLU A 1070 25.15 31.32 35.91
C GLU A 1070 25.64 31.75 37.29
N TYR A 1071 25.71 33.07 37.56
CA TYR A 1071 26.10 33.57 38.89
C TYR A 1071 25.15 33.07 39.98
N LYS A 1072 23.85 33.04 39.70
CA LYS A 1072 22.83 32.59 40.67
C LYS A 1072 22.89 31.09 40.90
N ALA A 1073 23.16 30.30 39.87
CA ALA A 1073 23.39 28.87 40.00
C ALA A 1073 24.65 28.57 40.81
N ASP A 1074 25.71 29.37 40.65
CA ASP A 1074 26.93 29.23 41.43
C ASP A 1074 26.75 29.63 42.89
N GLU A 1075 26.03 30.71 43.16
CA GLU A 1075 25.67 31.12 44.52
C GLU A 1075 24.83 30.04 45.23
N TYR A 1076 23.87 29.44 44.53
CA TYR A 1076 23.07 28.32 45.05
C TYR A 1076 23.92 27.09 45.33
N ARG A 1077 24.80 26.70 44.41
CA ARG A 1077 25.79 25.64 44.63
C ARG A 1077 26.58 25.89 45.90
N ASN A 1078 27.19 27.06 46.02
CA ASN A 1078 28.10 27.39 47.11
C ASN A 1078 27.37 27.45 48.46
N ARG A 1079 26.06 27.76 48.44
CA ARG A 1079 25.19 27.69 49.62
C ARG A 1079 24.85 26.25 50.00
N MET A 1080 24.53 25.39 49.03
CA MET A 1080 24.20 23.98 49.27
C MET A 1080 25.41 23.17 49.72
N MET A 1081 26.60 23.45 49.19
CA MET A 1081 27.85 22.79 49.59
C MET A 1081 28.28 23.09 51.05
N LYS A 1082 27.68 24.09 51.71
CA LYS A 1082 27.97 24.41 53.12
C LYS A 1082 27.05 23.72 54.12
N ILE A 1083 26.08 22.92 53.65
CA ILE A 1083 25.09 22.23 54.50
C ILE A 1083 25.59 20.78 54.74
N PRO A 1084 25.81 20.35 56.00
CA PRO A 1084 26.26 19.00 56.30
C PRO A 1084 25.23 17.94 55.86
N TRP A 1085 25.71 16.88 55.21
CA TRP A 1085 24.88 15.79 54.70
C TRP A 1085 24.16 15.05 55.84
N GLY A 1086 22.83 14.95 55.78
CA GLY A 1086 21.99 14.24 56.77
C GLY A 1086 21.00 15.10 57.59
N SER A 1087 20.92 16.41 57.36
CA SER A 1087 19.89 17.24 58.01
C SER A 1087 18.50 17.00 57.41
N SER A 1088 17.46 17.11 58.24
CA SER A 1088 16.04 16.78 57.95
C SER A 1088 15.36 17.60 56.85
N TYR A 1089 16.11 18.45 56.14
CA TYR A 1089 15.63 19.24 55.01
C TYR A 1089 15.60 18.47 53.68
N TYR A 1090 16.20 17.28 53.62
CA TYR A 1090 16.28 16.42 52.43
C TYR A 1090 15.12 15.41 52.27
N LYS A 1091 14.05 15.51 53.08
CA LYS A 1091 12.86 14.63 53.00
C LYS A 1091 11.71 15.28 52.24
#